data_AF-W2RX39-F1
#
_entry.id   AF-W2RX39-F1
#
_cell.length_a   1.000
_cell.length_b   1.000
_cell.length_c   1.000
_cell.angle_alpha   90.00
_cell.angle_beta   90.00
_cell.angle_gamma   90.00
#
_symmetry.space_group_name_H-M   'P 1'
#
loop_
_entity.id
_entity.type
_entity.pdbx_description
1 polymer ?
#
loop_
_entity_poly.entity_id
_entity_poly.type
_entity_poly.pdbx_seq_one_letter_code
_entity_poly.pdbx_strand_id
1 'polypeptide(L)'
;MAVSALDSRIFRNLFGTAEIRAIFSDEAYVRQLIHVEAALARAESTAGVIPAAAGGVITDALRGAKIDFERLADETDIVGYPILPLVRQLVDATPEEYGRYIHWGATTQDIMDDASVLQIREGLKVVRRHVDELIGILERLSKEHRDTPMAGRTHLQHALPVTFGYKCAVYLSSTIRHRERLTEIEKRCLLVQFGGAAGTLASLGDQGIEVRAQLAKELSLQDTPITWHVARDNIAEIVNFLALVGGSLGKIAYDIIIMSSNELGEVSEPFVPHRGASSTMPQKRNPISSEVILAASKLLRADASLCLDAMVSDFERASGPWHLEWVAVPEAFVLAVGALHQTNFALAGLVVNTGAMARNLHSTRGLIVGEAVMMGLAPVMGRQKAHDVVYGACKTAIESDQSLLEALTSLPEVMEKLLDAIKIPQTPSDFAFCFDIDGVLLRSATPIPGATEALQTLQANRIPFLLLTNGGGKHESERVAELSHKLSVPLDTSLFVQSHTPFSDLGDQENLKDKCVLIVGGDGAKCREVAEAYGYTNIVTPADIYAAHPEVWPFSKNFDDYYRSFARPLPRPINTDSPADSLKIDAVFVYNDPRDWGLDCQLLVDLMLSREGILGTLSSKNGDNSLPNCGFLQDGQPMMYFSNPDSLWAATYALPRLGQGGFRGALQGTWSSVTHVLSPTRQPVSMKSKCNVIGKPHKTTYEFSEKQLMKHRTALFDGSESPPLKTVYMVGDNPESDICGANSYRSKHGVQWVSILTRTGVWDGSPLTLKALNREPKHIVNDVAQAVALGLKQSTLHQG
;
A
#
# COMPACT_ATOMS: atom_id res chain seq x y z
N MET A 1 -48.36 11.93 0.26
CA MET A 1 -46.91 11.81 0.01
C MET A 1 -46.25 11.74 1.37
N ALA A 2 -45.20 10.92 1.57
CA ALA A 2 -44.47 10.95 2.84
C ALA A 2 -43.83 12.34 3.04
N VAL A 3 -43.63 12.74 4.30
CA VAL A 3 -43.04 14.06 4.63
C VAL A 3 -41.58 14.13 4.18
N SER A 4 -40.81 13.07 4.44
CA SER A 4 -39.43 12.93 3.94
C SER A 4 -39.33 12.02 2.71
N ALA A 5 -38.37 12.31 1.83
CA ALA A 5 -38.01 11.43 0.72
C ALA A 5 -37.44 10.09 1.21
N LEU A 6 -36.87 10.06 2.41
CA LEU A 6 -36.29 8.87 3.04
C LEU A 6 -37.36 7.87 3.51
N ASP A 7 -38.56 8.35 3.84
CA ASP A 7 -39.71 7.52 4.23
C ASP A 7 -40.62 7.18 3.05
N SER A 8 -40.49 7.92 1.96
CA SER A 8 -41.32 7.74 0.76
C SER A 8 -41.13 6.35 0.17
N ARG A 9 -42.22 5.58 0.07
CA ARG A 9 -42.25 4.28 -0.64
C ARG A 9 -41.76 4.38 -2.09
N ILE A 10 -41.79 5.58 -2.67
CA ILE A 10 -41.41 5.85 -4.05
C ILE A 10 -39.93 6.27 -4.16
N PHE A 11 -39.45 7.13 -3.26
CA PHE A 11 -38.13 7.78 -3.41
C PHE A 11 -37.03 7.21 -2.50
N ARG A 12 -37.37 6.51 -1.41
CA ARG A 12 -36.40 6.07 -0.39
C ARG A 12 -35.24 5.23 -0.91
N ASN A 13 -35.45 4.48 -1.99
CA ASN A 13 -34.42 3.63 -2.59
C ASN A 13 -33.40 4.40 -3.44
N LEU A 14 -33.67 5.67 -3.78
CA LEU A 14 -32.68 6.53 -4.43
C LEU A 14 -31.63 7.01 -3.43
N PHE A 15 -32.09 7.39 -2.23
CA PHE A 15 -31.27 8.03 -1.20
C PHE A 15 -30.72 7.08 -0.13
N GLY A 16 -31.09 5.79 -0.13
CA GLY A 16 -30.59 4.83 0.83
C GLY A 16 -30.92 3.38 0.47
N THR A 17 -30.28 2.42 1.16
CA THR A 17 -30.51 0.99 0.96
C THR A 17 -31.51 0.42 1.97
N ALA A 18 -32.02 -0.78 1.73
CA ALA A 18 -32.90 -1.45 2.69
C ALA A 18 -32.18 -1.79 4.01
N GLU A 19 -30.90 -2.15 3.93
CA GLU A 19 -30.07 -2.50 5.09
C GLU A 19 -29.86 -1.34 6.05
N ILE A 20 -29.46 -0.16 5.56
CA ILE A 20 -29.23 1.00 6.44
C ILE A 20 -30.54 1.51 7.06
N ARG A 21 -31.65 1.47 6.32
CA ARG A 21 -32.97 1.81 6.87
C ARG A 21 -33.45 0.80 7.90
N ALA A 22 -33.09 -0.48 7.77
CA ALA A 22 -33.41 -1.47 8.78
C ALA A 22 -32.66 -1.20 10.10
N ILE A 23 -31.42 -0.69 10.02
CA ILE A 23 -30.65 -0.26 11.21
C ILE A 23 -31.33 0.95 11.88
N PHE A 24 -31.73 1.95 11.09
CA PHE A 24 -32.39 3.17 11.55
C PHE A 24 -33.92 3.12 11.37
N SER A 25 -34.54 2.10 11.94
CA SER A 25 -36.00 1.94 12.03
C SER A 25 -36.45 2.00 13.49
N ASP A 26 -37.72 2.33 13.74
CA ASP A 26 -38.29 2.35 15.09
C ASP A 26 -38.15 0.98 15.77
N GLU A 27 -38.38 -0.12 15.04
CA GLU A 27 -38.25 -1.47 15.57
C GLU A 27 -36.79 -1.84 15.89
N ALA A 28 -35.83 -1.29 15.17
CA ALA A 28 -34.42 -1.49 15.49
C ALA A 28 -33.98 -0.61 16.67
N TYR A 29 -34.44 0.64 16.74
CA TYR A 29 -34.14 1.55 17.84
C TYR A 29 -34.68 0.99 19.16
N VAL A 30 -35.96 0.61 19.21
CA VAL A 30 -36.56 0.00 20.41
C VAL A 30 -35.84 -1.29 20.81
N ARG A 31 -35.41 -2.11 19.85
CA ARG A 31 -34.62 -3.30 20.14
C ARG A 31 -33.28 -2.97 20.81
N GLN A 32 -32.63 -1.87 20.39
CA GLN A 32 -31.40 -1.42 21.05
C GLN A 32 -31.68 -0.85 22.44
N LEU A 33 -32.77 -0.12 22.65
CA LEU A 33 -33.18 0.33 23.99
C LEU A 33 -33.33 -0.86 24.95
N ILE A 34 -34.03 -1.91 24.52
CA ILE A 34 -34.21 -3.15 25.30
C ILE A 34 -32.86 -3.85 25.54
N HIS A 35 -31.98 -3.85 24.53
CA HIS A 35 -30.65 -4.44 24.66
C HIS A 35 -29.80 -3.73 25.72
N VAL A 36 -29.86 -2.39 25.75
CA VAL A 36 -29.16 -1.58 26.75
C VAL A 36 -29.71 -1.82 28.15
N GLU A 37 -31.03 -1.88 28.33
CA GLU A 37 -31.64 -2.23 29.63
C GLU A 37 -31.20 -3.62 30.13
N ALA A 38 -31.16 -4.61 29.24
CA ALA A 38 -30.66 -5.94 29.57
C ALA A 38 -29.17 -5.90 29.94
N ALA A 39 -28.36 -5.12 29.23
CA ALA A 39 -26.93 -4.98 29.48
C ALA A 39 -26.65 -4.28 30.82
N LEU A 40 -27.43 -3.24 31.15
CA LEU A 40 -27.34 -2.55 32.43
C LEU A 40 -27.62 -3.51 33.60
N ALA A 41 -28.70 -4.28 33.52
CA ALA A 41 -29.02 -5.26 34.58
C ALA A 41 -27.90 -6.30 34.77
N ARG A 42 -27.24 -6.75 33.69
CA ARG A 42 -26.08 -7.65 33.79
C ARG A 42 -24.85 -6.96 34.39
N ALA A 43 -24.60 -5.70 34.02
CA ALA A 43 -23.51 -4.92 34.56
C ALA A 43 -23.67 -4.69 36.06
N GLU A 44 -24.87 -4.31 36.50
CA GLU A 44 -25.20 -4.10 37.91
C GLU A 44 -25.17 -5.39 38.73
N SER A 45 -25.61 -6.52 38.15
CA SER A 45 -25.52 -7.83 38.81
C SER A 45 -24.06 -8.25 39.01
N THR A 46 -23.20 -7.95 38.04
CA THR A 46 -21.77 -8.24 38.09
C THR A 46 -21.06 -7.36 39.13
N ALA A 47 -21.44 -6.08 39.23
CA ALA A 47 -20.93 -5.13 40.21
C ALA A 47 -21.54 -5.31 41.63
N GLY A 48 -22.53 -6.20 41.78
CA GLY A 48 -23.21 -6.46 43.06
C GLY A 48 -24.16 -5.35 43.51
N VAL A 49 -24.62 -4.48 42.60
CA VAL A 49 -25.60 -3.41 42.87
C VAL A 49 -27.02 -3.97 42.97
N ILE A 50 -27.35 -4.94 42.12
CA ILE A 50 -28.62 -5.69 42.15
C ILE A 50 -28.34 -7.18 42.41
N PRO A 51 -29.34 -8.01 42.77
CA PRO A 51 -29.11 -9.43 43.06
C PRO A 51 -28.41 -10.16 41.90
N ALA A 52 -27.45 -11.03 42.20
CA ALA A 52 -26.61 -11.69 41.19
C ALA A 52 -27.39 -12.47 40.11
N ALA A 53 -28.60 -12.95 40.42
CA ALA A 53 -29.46 -13.64 39.46
C ALA A 53 -30.28 -12.69 38.56
N ALA A 54 -30.45 -11.42 38.94
CA ALA A 54 -31.39 -10.50 38.30
C ALA A 54 -31.02 -10.22 36.84
N GLY A 55 -29.75 -9.94 36.54
CA GLY A 55 -29.30 -9.63 35.18
C GLY A 55 -29.57 -10.73 34.17
N GLY A 56 -29.40 -12.00 34.57
CA GLY A 56 -29.74 -13.16 33.74
C GLY A 56 -31.25 -13.28 33.50
N VAL A 57 -32.04 -13.23 34.58
CA VAL A 57 -33.51 -13.36 34.50
C VAL A 57 -34.14 -12.23 33.69
N ILE A 58 -33.70 -10.98 33.92
CA ILE A 58 -34.15 -9.81 33.15
C ILE A 58 -33.78 -9.97 31.68
N THR A 59 -32.53 -10.34 31.37
CA THR A 59 -32.10 -10.55 29.97
C THR A 59 -32.98 -11.57 29.24
N ASP A 60 -33.32 -12.69 29.89
CA ASP A 60 -34.16 -13.72 29.29
C ASP A 60 -35.62 -13.26 29.12
N ALA A 61 -36.18 -12.54 30.09
CA ALA A 61 -37.52 -11.95 29.97
C ALA A 61 -37.60 -10.92 28.84
N LEU A 62 -36.61 -10.02 28.76
CA LEU A 62 -36.53 -8.98 27.74
C LEU A 62 -36.34 -9.53 26.32
N ARG A 63 -35.66 -10.68 26.16
CA ARG A 63 -35.51 -11.35 24.85
C ARG A 63 -36.86 -11.75 24.24
N GLY A 64 -37.85 -12.08 25.07
CA GLY A 64 -39.19 -12.49 24.67
C GLY A 64 -40.25 -11.38 24.70
N ALA A 65 -39.89 -10.17 25.15
CA ALA A 65 -40.84 -9.08 25.34
C ALA A 65 -41.46 -8.63 24.00
N LYS A 66 -42.79 -8.58 23.94
CA LYS A 66 -43.53 -8.02 22.82
C LYS A 66 -43.93 -6.59 23.16
N ILE A 67 -43.38 -5.64 22.42
CA ILE A 67 -43.68 -4.22 22.60
C ILE A 67 -44.95 -3.86 21.82
N ASP A 68 -45.88 -3.21 22.50
CA ASP A 68 -47.00 -2.50 21.90
C ASP A 68 -46.52 -1.11 21.45
N PHE A 69 -46.28 -0.97 20.15
CA PHE A 69 -45.78 0.27 19.54
C PHE A 69 -46.83 1.39 19.54
N GLU A 70 -48.13 1.07 19.51
CA GLU A 70 -49.19 2.08 19.60
C GLU A 70 -49.22 2.67 21.01
N ARG A 71 -49.23 1.79 22.04
CA ARG A 71 -49.11 2.22 23.45
C ARG A 71 -47.82 3.00 23.70
N LEU A 72 -46.70 2.54 23.14
CA LEU A 72 -45.42 3.23 23.26
C LEU A 72 -45.49 4.65 22.65
N ALA A 73 -46.06 4.80 21.45
CA ALA A 73 -46.19 6.09 20.79
C ALA A 73 -47.11 7.04 21.58
N ASP A 74 -48.30 6.58 21.99
CA ASP A 74 -49.26 7.40 22.73
C ASP A 74 -48.71 7.88 24.08
N GLU A 75 -48.06 6.99 24.84
CA GLU A 75 -47.45 7.37 26.11
C GLU A 75 -46.20 8.26 25.91
N THR A 76 -45.47 8.09 24.80
CA THR A 76 -44.33 8.95 24.46
C THR A 76 -44.76 10.38 24.15
N ASP A 77 -45.89 10.58 23.46
CA ASP A 77 -46.44 11.93 23.19
C ASP A 77 -46.77 12.69 24.50
N ILE A 78 -47.19 11.96 25.53
CA ILE A 78 -47.49 12.53 26.85
C ILE A 78 -46.20 12.82 27.64
N VAL A 79 -45.23 11.89 27.65
CA VAL A 79 -44.02 11.98 28.47
C VAL A 79 -42.93 12.86 27.82
N GLY A 80 -42.94 12.95 26.49
CA GLY A 80 -41.89 13.55 25.67
C GLY A 80 -40.71 12.61 25.35
N TYR A 81 -40.66 11.41 25.96
CA TYR A 81 -39.58 10.44 25.78
C TYR A 81 -40.06 8.99 25.85
N PRO A 82 -39.44 8.06 25.09
CA PRO A 82 -39.92 6.68 24.97
C PRO A 82 -39.52 5.77 26.13
N ILE A 83 -38.59 6.18 27.00
CA ILE A 83 -37.98 5.28 27.99
C ILE A 83 -38.95 4.88 29.10
N LEU A 84 -39.64 5.83 29.75
CA LEU A 84 -40.58 5.50 30.82
C LEU A 84 -41.72 4.59 30.31
N PRO A 85 -42.38 4.89 29.17
CA PRO A 85 -43.36 3.98 28.58
C PRO A 85 -42.79 2.59 28.25
N LEU A 86 -41.58 2.53 27.69
CA LEU A 86 -40.91 1.27 27.38
C LEU A 86 -40.66 0.46 28.65
N VAL A 87 -40.05 1.07 29.67
CA VAL A 87 -39.74 0.41 30.96
C VAL A 87 -41.00 -0.17 31.60
N ARG A 88 -42.14 0.54 31.57
CA ARG A 88 -43.42 -0.02 32.06
C ARG A 88 -43.78 -1.33 31.36
N GLN A 89 -43.71 -1.36 30.03
CA GLN A 89 -43.99 -2.58 29.28
C GLN A 89 -42.99 -3.70 29.57
N LEU A 90 -41.71 -3.36 29.80
CA LEU A 90 -40.67 -4.32 30.14
C LEU A 90 -40.84 -4.91 31.55
N VAL A 91 -41.25 -4.08 32.52
CA VAL A 91 -41.60 -4.52 33.88
C VAL A 91 -42.83 -5.43 33.85
N ASP A 92 -43.88 -5.05 33.10
CA ASP A 92 -45.09 -5.87 32.92
C ASP A 92 -44.76 -7.27 32.34
N ALA A 93 -43.71 -7.36 31.52
CA ALA A 93 -43.24 -8.61 30.89
C ALA A 93 -42.27 -9.44 31.76
N THR A 94 -41.88 -8.95 32.94
CA THR A 94 -40.84 -9.57 33.79
C THR A 94 -41.43 -10.00 35.14
N PRO A 95 -41.02 -11.14 35.74
CA PRO A 95 -41.50 -11.53 37.07
C PRO A 95 -41.30 -10.42 38.10
N GLU A 96 -42.32 -10.17 38.92
CA GLU A 96 -42.38 -9.03 39.87
C GLU A 96 -41.13 -8.89 40.76
N GLU A 97 -40.56 -10.02 41.19
CA GLU A 97 -39.34 -10.07 42.00
C GLU A 97 -38.14 -9.39 41.33
N TYR A 98 -38.05 -9.45 40.00
CA TYR A 98 -36.93 -8.95 39.21
C TYR A 98 -37.26 -7.69 38.39
N GLY A 99 -38.52 -7.51 37.98
CA GLY A 99 -38.94 -6.36 37.16
C GLY A 99 -38.62 -5.01 37.81
N ARG A 100 -38.67 -4.93 39.14
CA ARG A 100 -38.30 -3.73 39.93
C ARG A 100 -36.84 -3.25 39.77
N TYR A 101 -35.96 -4.04 39.17
CA TYR A 101 -34.56 -3.69 38.92
C TYR A 101 -34.30 -3.24 37.47
N ILE A 102 -35.31 -3.23 36.59
CA ILE A 102 -35.17 -2.66 35.24
C ILE A 102 -35.00 -1.14 35.38
N HIS A 103 -34.10 -0.56 34.59
CA HIS A 103 -33.76 0.87 34.63
C HIS A 103 -33.18 1.36 35.98
N TRP A 104 -32.58 0.46 36.78
CA TRP A 104 -32.03 0.82 38.08
C TRP A 104 -30.86 1.81 37.93
N GLY A 105 -30.91 2.92 38.68
CA GLY A 105 -29.86 3.95 38.68
C GLY A 105 -29.70 4.79 37.39
N ALA A 106 -30.31 4.39 36.27
CA ALA A 106 -30.22 5.05 34.98
C ALA A 106 -31.12 6.28 34.84
N THR A 107 -30.88 7.05 33.77
CA THR A 107 -31.81 8.09 33.30
C THR A 107 -32.19 7.84 31.84
N THR A 108 -33.28 8.46 31.38
CA THR A 108 -33.76 8.39 29.98
C THR A 108 -32.64 8.50 28.96
N GLN A 109 -31.77 9.51 29.12
CA GLN A 109 -30.72 9.80 28.16
C GLN A 109 -29.61 8.74 28.12
N ASP A 110 -29.32 8.04 29.22
CA ASP A 110 -28.33 6.95 29.23
C ASP A 110 -28.74 5.86 28.22
N ILE A 111 -30.00 5.42 28.30
CA ILE A 111 -30.53 4.35 27.46
C ILE A 111 -30.66 4.80 25.99
N MET A 112 -31.13 6.03 25.77
CA MET A 112 -31.33 6.57 24.42
C MET A 112 -30.02 6.83 23.67
N ASP A 113 -29.01 7.38 24.36
CA ASP A 113 -27.71 7.65 23.75
C ASP A 113 -26.96 6.35 23.46
N ASP A 114 -26.95 5.38 24.40
CA ASP A 114 -26.33 4.07 24.15
C ASP A 114 -27.00 3.34 22.98
N ALA A 115 -28.34 3.34 22.89
CA ALA A 115 -29.05 2.74 21.76
C ALA A 115 -28.70 3.42 20.43
N SER A 116 -28.55 4.74 20.43
CA SER A 116 -28.13 5.52 19.26
C SER A 116 -26.69 5.19 18.86
N VAL A 117 -25.76 5.09 19.81
CA VAL A 117 -24.36 4.68 19.58
C VAL A 117 -24.28 3.28 19.01
N LEU A 118 -25.14 2.36 19.45
CA LEU A 118 -25.22 1.00 18.90
C LEU A 118 -25.72 1.01 17.44
N GLN A 119 -26.73 1.82 17.10
CA GLN A 119 -27.16 1.99 15.70
C GLN A 119 -26.06 2.65 14.85
N ILE A 120 -25.40 3.68 15.38
CA ILE A 120 -24.25 4.34 14.74
C ILE A 120 -23.15 3.32 14.45
N ARG A 121 -22.80 2.46 15.41
CA ARG A 121 -21.78 1.41 15.22
C ARG A 121 -22.15 0.48 14.07
N GLU A 122 -23.40 0.01 14.01
CA GLU A 122 -23.85 -0.84 12.89
C GLU A 122 -23.87 -0.06 11.56
N GLY A 123 -24.28 1.20 11.57
CA GLY A 123 -24.23 2.09 10.41
C GLY A 123 -22.81 2.32 9.88
N LEU A 124 -21.83 2.53 10.76
CA LEU A 124 -20.42 2.72 10.41
C LEU A 124 -19.82 1.47 9.78
N LYS A 125 -20.22 0.26 10.20
CA LYS A 125 -19.83 -0.99 9.52
C LYS A 125 -20.32 -1.03 8.06
N VAL A 126 -21.55 -0.58 7.79
CA VAL A 126 -22.10 -0.51 6.43
C VAL A 126 -21.34 0.55 5.60
N VAL A 127 -21.06 1.72 6.18
CA VAL A 127 -20.24 2.76 5.55
C VAL A 127 -18.85 2.23 5.20
N ARG A 128 -18.17 1.55 6.14
CA ARG A 128 -16.85 0.94 5.95
C ARG A 128 -16.83 0.03 4.73
N ARG A 129 -17.77 -0.92 4.67
CA ARG A 129 -17.86 -1.88 3.56
C ARG A 129 -18.01 -1.18 2.21
N HIS A 130 -18.83 -0.14 2.12
CA HIS A 130 -18.99 0.62 0.88
C HIS A 130 -17.79 1.49 0.52
N VAL A 131 -17.09 2.06 1.51
CA VAL A 131 -15.84 2.79 1.31
C VAL A 131 -14.75 1.85 0.80
N ASP A 132 -14.62 0.65 1.35
CA ASP A 132 -13.65 -0.35 0.89
C ASP A 132 -13.97 -0.84 -0.53
N GLU A 133 -15.24 -1.03 -0.86
CA GLU A 133 -15.69 -1.33 -2.23
C GLU A 133 -15.31 -0.19 -3.20
N LEU A 134 -15.56 1.07 -2.81
CA LEU A 134 -15.19 2.23 -3.62
C LEU A 134 -13.68 2.31 -3.87
N ILE A 135 -12.87 2.02 -2.83
CA ILE A 135 -11.42 1.94 -2.94
C ILE A 135 -11.03 0.90 -4.00
N GLY A 136 -11.57 -0.31 -3.93
CA GLY A 136 -11.29 -1.36 -4.91
C GLY A 136 -11.66 -0.97 -6.36
N ILE A 137 -12.81 -0.31 -6.54
CA ILE A 137 -13.25 0.18 -7.86
C ILE A 137 -12.29 1.26 -8.38
N LEU A 138 -11.94 2.25 -7.55
CA LEU A 138 -11.07 3.35 -7.94
C LEU A 138 -9.62 2.89 -8.18
N GLU A 139 -9.11 1.92 -7.42
CA GLU A 139 -7.82 1.27 -7.68
C GLU A 139 -7.79 0.61 -9.05
N ARG A 140 -8.84 -0.15 -9.39
CA ARG A 140 -8.97 -0.78 -10.71
C ARG A 140 -8.97 0.26 -11.83
N LEU A 141 -9.86 1.26 -11.76
CA LEU A 141 -9.96 2.31 -12.77
C LEU A 141 -8.65 3.12 -12.92
N SER A 142 -7.97 3.39 -11.80
CA SER A 142 -6.68 4.09 -11.80
C SER A 142 -5.59 3.31 -12.53
N LYS A 143 -5.55 1.99 -12.32
CA LYS A 143 -4.60 1.07 -12.99
C LYS A 143 -4.95 0.88 -14.47
N GLU A 144 -6.21 0.58 -14.77
CA GLU A 144 -6.72 0.32 -16.12
C GLU A 144 -6.51 1.52 -17.04
N HIS A 145 -6.76 2.73 -16.55
CA HIS A 145 -6.65 3.96 -17.33
C HIS A 145 -5.39 4.78 -17.01
N ARG A 146 -4.37 4.16 -16.40
CA ARG A 146 -3.10 4.82 -16.00
C ARG A 146 -2.55 5.71 -17.10
N ASP A 147 -2.55 5.19 -18.33
CA ASP A 147 -1.97 5.82 -19.51
C ASP A 147 -3.02 6.22 -20.55
N THR A 148 -4.30 6.41 -20.14
CA THR A 148 -5.36 6.93 -21.02
C THR A 148 -5.31 8.46 -21.02
N PRO A 149 -4.77 9.13 -22.05
CA PRO A 149 -4.60 10.58 -22.05
C PRO A 149 -5.93 11.31 -22.25
N MET A 150 -6.09 12.44 -21.58
CA MET A 150 -7.23 13.35 -21.73
C MET A 150 -6.78 14.79 -21.46
N ALA A 151 -7.61 15.77 -21.85
CA ALA A 151 -7.35 17.16 -21.51
C ALA A 151 -7.52 17.40 -20.00
N GLY A 152 -6.46 17.87 -19.33
CA GLY A 152 -6.56 18.44 -17.99
C GLY A 152 -7.31 19.77 -18.05
N ARG A 153 -8.17 20.01 -17.06
CA ARG A 153 -9.03 21.21 -17.03
C ARG A 153 -8.81 22.02 -15.75
N THR A 154 -8.42 23.28 -15.90
CA THR A 154 -8.34 24.28 -14.83
C THR A 154 -9.32 25.42 -15.17
N HIS A 155 -10.16 25.83 -14.22
CA HIS A 155 -11.25 26.79 -14.50
C HIS A 155 -12.15 26.39 -15.70
N LEU A 156 -12.33 25.07 -15.91
CA LEU A 156 -13.02 24.49 -17.07
C LEU A 156 -12.37 24.77 -18.45
N GLN A 157 -11.15 25.31 -18.47
CA GLN A 157 -10.34 25.51 -19.68
C GLN A 157 -9.28 24.40 -19.81
N HIS A 158 -8.87 24.08 -21.03
CA HIS A 158 -7.75 23.14 -21.24
C HIS A 158 -6.45 23.72 -20.69
N ALA A 159 -5.75 22.93 -19.87
CA ALA A 159 -4.50 23.30 -19.23
C ALA A 159 -3.34 22.51 -19.86
N LEU A 160 -3.05 21.32 -19.31
CA LEU A 160 -2.05 20.38 -19.81
C LEU A 160 -2.70 19.00 -19.99
N PRO A 161 -2.12 18.10 -20.80
CA PRO A 161 -2.56 16.71 -20.84
C PRO A 161 -2.43 16.05 -19.45
N VAL A 162 -3.44 15.28 -19.07
CA VAL A 162 -3.41 14.38 -17.89
C VAL A 162 -3.89 12.99 -18.32
N THR A 163 -3.95 12.03 -17.41
CA THR A 163 -4.58 10.74 -17.68
C THR A 163 -5.86 10.54 -16.88
N PHE A 164 -6.79 9.76 -17.41
CA PHE A 164 -8.01 9.41 -16.68
C PHE A 164 -7.69 8.56 -15.43
N GLY A 165 -6.66 7.71 -15.50
CA GLY A 165 -6.14 6.97 -14.35
C GLY A 165 -5.62 7.89 -13.25
N TYR A 166 -4.90 8.97 -13.60
CA TYR A 166 -4.52 10.01 -12.63
C TYR A 166 -5.74 10.64 -11.95
N LYS A 167 -6.78 10.99 -12.73
CA LYS A 167 -8.03 11.55 -12.17
C LYS A 167 -8.69 10.58 -11.18
N CYS A 168 -8.74 9.29 -11.51
CA CYS A 168 -9.22 8.24 -10.61
C CYS A 168 -8.35 8.11 -9.35
N ALA A 169 -7.04 8.21 -9.48
CA ALA A 169 -6.11 8.15 -8.35
C ALA A 169 -6.28 9.34 -7.38
N VAL A 170 -6.66 10.51 -7.88
CA VAL A 170 -7.03 11.66 -7.03
C VAL A 170 -8.26 11.35 -6.18
N TYR A 171 -9.31 10.72 -6.76
CA TYR A 171 -10.49 10.29 -5.98
C TYR A 171 -10.13 9.19 -4.97
N LEU A 172 -9.30 8.23 -5.38
CA LEU A 172 -8.83 7.14 -4.53
C LEU A 172 -8.11 7.68 -3.30
N SER A 173 -7.20 8.65 -3.51
CA SER A 173 -6.40 9.26 -2.44
C SER A 173 -7.27 9.87 -1.34
N SER A 174 -8.36 10.59 -1.69
CA SER A 174 -9.30 11.11 -0.68
C SER A 174 -10.08 10.00 0.03
N THR A 175 -10.44 8.94 -0.68
CA THR A 175 -11.23 7.84 -0.13
C THR A 175 -10.43 7.01 0.87
N ILE A 176 -9.14 6.78 0.61
CA ILE A 176 -8.22 6.13 1.58
C ILE A 176 -8.13 6.94 2.88
N ARG A 177 -8.00 8.27 2.80
CA ARG A 177 -8.02 9.12 4.00
C ARG A 177 -9.34 9.04 4.77
N HIS A 178 -10.46 8.81 4.10
CA HIS A 178 -11.75 8.58 4.79
C HIS A 178 -11.78 7.24 5.52
N ARG A 179 -11.19 6.19 4.96
CA ARG A 179 -11.03 4.89 5.66
C ARG A 179 -10.17 5.01 6.92
N GLU A 180 -9.11 5.82 6.87
CA GLU A 180 -8.28 6.13 8.03
C GLU A 180 -9.10 6.87 9.11
N ARG A 181 -9.77 7.96 8.74
CA ARG A 181 -10.67 8.70 9.64
C ARG A 181 -11.72 7.80 10.28
N LEU A 182 -12.35 6.93 9.49
CA LEU A 182 -13.36 5.97 9.98
C LEU A 182 -12.79 5.06 11.09
N THR A 183 -11.55 4.60 10.91
CA THR A 183 -10.85 3.76 11.89
C THR A 183 -10.49 4.53 13.16
N GLU A 184 -10.21 5.82 13.04
CA GLU A 184 -9.92 6.69 14.18
C GLU A 184 -11.18 7.07 14.97
N ILE A 185 -12.30 7.39 14.30
CA ILE A 185 -13.56 7.75 14.98
C ILE A 185 -14.17 6.57 15.73
N GLU A 186 -14.12 5.35 15.17
CA GLU A 186 -14.65 4.15 15.84
C GLU A 186 -13.99 3.91 17.20
N LYS A 187 -12.71 4.28 17.34
CA LYS A 187 -11.95 4.10 18.58
C LYS A 187 -12.29 5.13 19.66
N ARG A 188 -12.69 6.35 19.28
CA ARG A 188 -12.83 7.47 20.23
C ARG A 188 -14.25 7.99 20.43
N CYS A 189 -15.15 7.76 19.47
CA CYS A 189 -16.52 8.28 19.52
C CYS A 189 -17.57 7.24 19.94
N LEU A 190 -17.26 5.94 19.89
CA LEU A 190 -18.17 4.86 20.29
C LEU A 190 -18.07 4.60 21.80
N LEU A 191 -18.55 5.58 22.58
CA LEU A 191 -18.51 5.59 24.05
C LEU A 191 -19.83 5.09 24.65
N VAL A 192 -19.75 4.47 25.83
CA VAL A 192 -20.93 4.21 26.66
C VAL A 192 -21.42 5.50 27.31
N GLN A 193 -22.73 5.67 27.46
CA GLN A 193 -23.38 6.76 28.19
C GLN A 193 -24.08 6.21 29.45
N PHE A 194 -23.42 6.37 30.60
CA PHE A 194 -24.03 6.10 31.88
C PHE A 194 -23.61 7.15 32.91
N GLY A 195 -24.49 8.11 33.14
CA GLY A 195 -24.28 9.23 34.06
C GLY A 195 -25.37 9.38 35.12
N GLY A 196 -26.52 8.69 34.97
CA GLY A 196 -27.67 8.87 35.85
C GLY A 196 -28.28 10.27 35.70
N ALA A 197 -29.18 10.65 36.62
CA ALA A 197 -30.06 11.81 36.45
C ALA A 197 -29.38 13.14 36.03
N ALA A 198 -28.18 13.42 36.54
CA ALA A 198 -27.43 14.66 36.28
C ALA A 198 -25.92 14.40 36.08
N GLY A 199 -25.53 13.20 35.63
CA GLY A 199 -24.13 12.89 35.34
C GLY A 199 -23.27 12.48 36.55
N THR A 200 -23.84 12.38 37.74
CA THR A 200 -23.11 12.11 39.00
C THR A 200 -23.15 10.65 39.46
N LEU A 201 -24.02 9.83 38.87
CA LEU A 201 -24.29 8.44 39.32
C LEU A 201 -24.62 8.30 40.81
N ALA A 202 -25.12 9.36 41.46
CA ALA A 202 -25.34 9.41 42.91
C ALA A 202 -26.32 8.33 43.41
N SER A 203 -27.24 7.87 42.56
CA SER A 203 -28.17 6.77 42.84
C SER A 203 -27.47 5.43 43.15
N LEU A 204 -26.22 5.26 42.70
CA LEU A 204 -25.43 4.03 42.85
C LEU A 204 -24.26 4.15 43.84
N GLY A 205 -24.13 5.30 44.52
CA GLY A 205 -23.03 5.54 45.46
C GLY A 205 -21.65 5.31 44.83
N ASP A 206 -20.77 4.61 45.56
CA ASP A 206 -19.38 4.38 45.14
C ASP A 206 -19.24 3.36 43.98
N GLN A 207 -20.32 2.67 43.59
CA GLN A 207 -20.30 1.60 42.58
C GLN A 207 -20.59 2.10 41.16
N GLY A 208 -21.03 3.35 40.97
CA GLY A 208 -21.48 3.86 39.66
C GLY A 208 -20.42 3.77 38.56
N ILE A 209 -19.16 4.11 38.86
CA ILE A 209 -18.06 4.05 37.87
C ILE A 209 -17.75 2.61 37.47
N GLU A 210 -17.81 1.67 38.42
CA GLU A 210 -17.63 0.24 38.14
C GLU A 210 -18.74 -0.31 37.25
N VAL A 211 -20.00 0.07 37.51
CA VAL A 211 -21.15 -0.29 36.66
C VAL A 211 -20.98 0.28 35.25
N ARG A 212 -20.58 1.55 35.08
CA ARG A 212 -20.34 2.13 33.76
C ARG A 212 -19.27 1.36 32.99
N ALA A 213 -18.14 1.04 33.63
CA ALA A 213 -17.07 0.28 33.02
C ALA A 213 -17.51 -1.15 32.64
N GLN A 214 -18.39 -1.76 33.43
CA GLN A 214 -18.96 -3.07 33.11
C GLN A 214 -20.00 -2.99 31.98
N LEU A 215 -20.85 -1.95 31.96
CA LEU A 215 -21.81 -1.70 30.88
C LEU A 215 -21.10 -1.49 29.54
N ALA A 216 -19.98 -0.76 29.54
CA ALA A 216 -19.13 -0.60 28.36
C ALA A 216 -18.69 -1.96 27.78
N LYS A 217 -18.27 -2.90 28.64
CA LYS A 217 -17.89 -4.26 28.22
C LYS A 217 -19.09 -5.03 27.68
N GLU A 218 -20.23 -5.00 28.37
CA GLU A 218 -21.46 -5.68 27.96
C GLU A 218 -21.94 -5.22 26.57
N LEU A 219 -21.85 -3.91 26.30
CA LEU A 219 -22.25 -3.32 25.03
C LEU A 219 -21.15 -3.35 23.97
N SER A 220 -19.92 -3.74 24.31
CA SER A 220 -18.73 -3.61 23.45
C SER A 220 -18.54 -2.17 22.95
N LEU A 221 -18.63 -1.22 23.88
CA LEU A 221 -18.35 0.20 23.70
C LEU A 221 -17.15 0.60 24.57
N GLN A 222 -16.59 1.78 24.34
CA GLN A 222 -15.51 2.30 25.17
C GLN A 222 -16.07 2.87 26.47
N ASP A 223 -15.40 2.59 27.59
CA ASP A 223 -15.66 3.32 28.83
C ASP A 223 -15.20 4.76 28.67
N THR A 224 -16.04 5.70 29.10
CA THR A 224 -15.78 7.13 28.98
C THR A 224 -15.09 7.64 30.24
N PRO A 225 -14.17 8.62 30.18
CA PRO A 225 -13.61 9.21 31.39
C PRO A 225 -14.68 9.87 32.28
N ILE A 226 -15.70 10.48 31.67
CA ILE A 226 -16.79 11.20 32.35
C ILE A 226 -18.08 11.15 31.52
N THR A 227 -19.24 11.46 32.12
CA THR A 227 -20.51 11.54 31.38
C THR A 227 -20.41 12.53 30.21
N TRP A 228 -21.20 12.30 29.15
CA TRP A 228 -21.23 13.15 27.96
C TRP A 228 -22.67 13.51 27.53
N HIS A 229 -23.62 13.55 28.47
CA HIS A 229 -25.02 13.98 28.23
C HIS A 229 -25.13 15.29 27.42
N VAL A 230 -24.21 16.23 27.64
CA VAL A 230 -24.15 17.52 26.91
C VAL A 230 -22.85 17.75 26.15
N ALA A 231 -21.90 16.81 26.23
CA ALA A 231 -20.67 16.84 25.44
C ALA A 231 -20.88 16.08 24.13
N ARG A 232 -21.52 16.75 23.15
CA ARG A 232 -21.98 16.12 21.90
C ARG A 232 -20.95 16.13 20.77
N ASP A 233 -19.70 16.45 21.08
CA ASP A 233 -18.61 16.51 20.10
C ASP A 233 -18.41 15.18 19.36
N ASN A 234 -18.56 14.04 20.05
CA ASN A 234 -18.45 12.71 19.44
C ASN A 234 -19.50 12.46 18.35
N ILE A 235 -20.77 12.81 18.61
CA ILE A 235 -21.86 12.65 17.62
C ILE A 235 -21.66 13.62 16.47
N ALA A 236 -21.32 14.87 16.78
CA ALA A 236 -21.06 15.90 15.78
C ALA A 236 -19.92 15.51 14.84
N GLU A 237 -18.84 14.93 15.35
CA GLU A 237 -17.73 14.52 14.51
C GLU A 237 -18.05 13.31 13.61
N ILE A 238 -18.86 12.36 14.08
CA ILE A 238 -19.34 11.24 13.24
C ILE A 238 -20.15 11.78 12.06
N VAL A 239 -21.12 12.67 12.31
CA VAL A 239 -21.96 13.23 11.24
C VAL A 239 -21.15 14.15 10.33
N ASN A 240 -20.21 14.93 10.87
CA ASN A 240 -19.28 15.73 10.05
C ASN A 240 -18.37 14.85 9.18
N PHE A 241 -17.94 13.68 9.67
CA PHE A 241 -17.23 12.69 8.87
C PHE A 241 -18.09 12.20 7.69
N LEU A 242 -19.37 11.88 7.92
CA LEU A 242 -20.29 11.50 6.84
C LEU A 242 -20.45 12.63 5.82
N ALA A 243 -20.48 13.89 6.26
CA ALA A 243 -20.48 15.04 5.36
C ALA A 243 -19.19 15.21 4.56
N LEU A 244 -18.02 14.91 5.14
CA LEU A 244 -16.74 14.88 4.41
C LEU A 244 -16.71 13.81 3.32
N VAL A 245 -17.25 12.63 3.61
CA VAL A 245 -17.46 11.56 2.62
C VAL A 245 -18.40 12.10 1.52
N GLY A 246 -19.57 12.61 1.90
CA GLY A 246 -20.55 13.21 0.98
C GLY A 246 -19.95 14.27 0.06
N GLY A 247 -19.13 15.19 0.57
CA GLY A 247 -18.44 16.21 -0.23
C GLY A 247 -17.48 15.62 -1.27
N SER A 248 -16.78 14.52 -0.92
CA SER A 248 -15.88 13.82 -1.84
C SER A 248 -16.64 13.08 -2.93
N LEU A 249 -17.75 12.44 -2.58
CA LEU A 249 -18.64 11.79 -3.55
C LEU A 249 -19.32 12.83 -4.46
N GLY A 250 -19.72 13.97 -3.92
CA GLY A 250 -20.28 15.09 -4.69
C GLY A 250 -19.29 15.61 -5.74
N LYS A 251 -18.00 15.65 -5.43
CA LYS A 251 -16.93 15.99 -6.40
C LYS A 251 -16.87 14.96 -7.54
N ILE A 252 -16.86 13.67 -7.21
CA ILE A 252 -16.87 12.58 -8.21
C ILE A 252 -18.10 12.70 -9.12
N ALA A 253 -19.28 12.83 -8.52
CA ALA A 253 -20.54 12.97 -9.24
C ALA A 253 -20.54 14.19 -10.18
N TYR A 254 -20.05 15.34 -9.70
CA TYR A 254 -20.00 16.56 -10.50
C TYR A 254 -19.04 16.43 -11.70
N ASP A 255 -17.89 15.80 -11.51
CA ASP A 255 -16.97 15.49 -12.62
C ASP A 255 -17.64 14.56 -13.64
N ILE A 256 -18.34 13.50 -13.21
CA ILE A 256 -19.05 12.57 -14.10
C ILE A 256 -20.15 13.31 -14.89
N ILE A 257 -20.95 14.16 -14.23
CA ILE A 257 -22.00 14.95 -14.89
C ILE A 257 -21.41 15.78 -16.02
N ILE A 258 -20.33 16.52 -15.75
CA ILE A 258 -19.68 17.36 -16.76
C ILE A 258 -19.08 16.52 -17.88
N MET A 259 -18.30 15.49 -17.56
CA MET A 259 -17.66 14.63 -18.56
C MET A 259 -18.66 13.84 -19.41
N SER A 260 -19.89 13.64 -18.91
CA SER A 260 -21.00 13.01 -19.63
C SER A 260 -21.79 13.97 -20.53
N SER A 261 -21.49 15.28 -20.51
CA SER A 261 -22.16 16.24 -21.38
C SER A 261 -21.91 15.89 -22.85
N ASN A 262 -22.84 16.24 -23.74
CA ASN A 262 -22.74 15.86 -25.15
C ASN A 262 -21.51 16.46 -25.84
N GLU A 263 -21.06 17.63 -25.39
CA GLU A 263 -19.89 18.33 -25.91
C GLU A 263 -18.58 17.61 -25.56
N LEU A 264 -18.54 16.90 -24.42
CA LEU A 264 -17.37 16.16 -23.97
C LEU A 264 -17.47 14.67 -24.31
N GLY A 265 -18.54 14.00 -23.87
CA GLY A 265 -18.80 12.58 -24.12
C GLY A 265 -17.67 11.65 -23.66
N GLU A 266 -16.90 12.04 -22.65
CA GLU A 266 -15.70 11.34 -22.19
C GLU A 266 -16.05 10.12 -21.33
N VAL A 267 -17.16 10.20 -20.59
CA VAL A 267 -17.69 9.08 -19.80
C VAL A 267 -19.20 9.00 -19.92
N SER A 268 -19.77 7.87 -19.54
CA SER A 268 -21.21 7.74 -19.27
C SER A 268 -21.46 6.71 -18.18
N GLU A 269 -22.52 6.92 -17.39
CA GLU A 269 -22.96 5.94 -16.39
C GLU A 269 -23.35 4.59 -17.05
N PRO A 270 -23.27 3.47 -16.31
CA PRO A 270 -23.62 2.15 -16.82
C PRO A 270 -25.00 2.11 -17.47
N PHE A 271 -25.10 1.48 -18.64
CA PHE A 271 -26.38 1.34 -19.33
C PHE A 271 -27.26 0.29 -18.63
N VAL A 272 -28.40 0.75 -18.13
CA VAL A 272 -29.49 -0.11 -17.65
C VAL A 272 -30.74 0.25 -18.45
N PRO A 273 -31.47 -0.73 -19.03
CA PRO A 273 -32.68 -0.45 -19.80
C PRO A 273 -33.62 0.51 -19.05
N HIS A 274 -34.02 1.59 -19.74
CA HIS A 274 -34.89 2.66 -19.23
C HIS A 274 -34.32 3.55 -18.11
N ARG A 275 -33.16 3.25 -17.52
CA ARG A 275 -32.50 4.15 -16.56
C ARG A 275 -31.91 5.35 -17.28
N GLY A 276 -32.21 6.56 -16.81
CA GLY A 276 -31.75 7.80 -17.46
C GLY A 276 -32.49 8.14 -18.76
N ALA A 277 -33.48 7.35 -19.16
CA ALA A 277 -34.26 7.56 -20.37
C ALA A 277 -35.30 8.68 -20.19
N SER A 278 -35.62 9.36 -21.28
CA SER A 278 -36.70 10.34 -21.32
C SER A 278 -37.92 9.75 -21.99
N SER A 279 -39.11 10.08 -21.47
CA SER A 279 -40.39 9.69 -22.09
C SER A 279 -40.59 10.25 -23.50
N THR A 280 -39.86 11.30 -23.88
CA THR A 280 -39.97 11.96 -25.19
C THR A 280 -38.71 11.87 -26.05
N MET A 281 -37.55 11.49 -25.49
CA MET A 281 -36.26 11.41 -26.19
C MET A 281 -35.61 10.02 -26.02
N PRO A 282 -35.83 9.09 -26.96
CA PRO A 282 -35.35 7.70 -26.85
C PRO A 282 -33.83 7.54 -26.72
N GLN A 283 -33.05 8.49 -27.25
CA GLN A 283 -31.59 8.47 -27.20
C GLN A 283 -31.01 9.06 -25.90
N LYS A 284 -31.83 9.72 -25.07
CA LYS A 284 -31.33 10.48 -23.91
C LYS A 284 -30.84 9.55 -22.81
N ARG A 285 -29.65 9.85 -22.28
CA ARG A 285 -28.98 9.12 -21.20
C ARG A 285 -28.53 10.10 -20.12
N ASN A 286 -29.31 10.24 -19.06
CA ASN A 286 -28.97 11.12 -17.95
C ASN A 286 -28.14 10.39 -16.88
N PRO A 287 -27.15 11.06 -16.26
CA PRO A 287 -26.35 10.51 -15.16
C PRO A 287 -27.12 10.58 -13.82
N ILE A 288 -28.23 9.84 -13.71
CA ILE A 288 -29.15 9.91 -12.56
C ILE A 288 -28.41 9.60 -11.23
N SER A 289 -27.48 8.65 -11.23
CA SER A 289 -26.78 8.27 -9.99
C SER A 289 -25.98 9.46 -9.47
N SER A 290 -25.28 10.15 -10.36
CA SER A 290 -24.51 11.36 -10.08
C SER A 290 -25.39 12.52 -9.60
N GLU A 291 -26.59 12.69 -10.17
CA GLU A 291 -27.55 13.70 -9.70
C GLU A 291 -27.97 13.46 -8.24
N VAL A 292 -28.27 12.20 -7.89
CA VAL A 292 -28.66 11.81 -6.53
C VAL A 292 -27.49 11.96 -5.55
N ILE A 293 -26.28 11.54 -5.93
CA ILE A 293 -25.06 11.70 -5.11
C ILE A 293 -24.80 13.18 -4.83
N LEU A 294 -24.93 14.04 -5.85
CA LEU A 294 -24.72 15.48 -5.69
C LEU A 294 -25.75 16.08 -4.74
N ALA A 295 -27.03 15.69 -4.84
CA ALA A 295 -28.06 16.13 -3.89
C ALA A 295 -27.76 15.65 -2.46
N ALA A 296 -27.45 14.37 -2.28
CA ALA A 296 -27.12 13.79 -0.97
C ALA A 296 -25.92 14.51 -0.32
N SER A 297 -24.91 14.91 -1.10
CA SER A 297 -23.75 15.68 -0.58
C SER A 297 -24.15 17.01 0.08
N LYS A 298 -25.25 17.63 -0.35
CA LYS A 298 -25.74 18.89 0.21
C LYS A 298 -26.60 18.67 1.45
N LEU A 299 -27.39 17.60 1.45
CA LEU A 299 -28.20 17.20 2.60
C LEU A 299 -27.30 16.79 3.79
N LEU A 300 -26.27 15.98 3.54
CA LEU A 300 -25.29 15.60 4.57
C LEU A 300 -24.61 16.81 5.22
N ARG A 301 -24.36 17.88 4.46
CA ARG A 301 -23.83 19.14 5.00
C ARG A 301 -24.82 19.83 5.93
N ALA A 302 -26.11 19.77 5.63
CA ALA A 302 -27.15 20.32 6.49
C ALA A 302 -27.22 19.54 7.80
N ASP A 303 -27.23 18.20 7.74
CA ASP A 303 -27.25 17.33 8.93
C ASP A 303 -26.03 17.56 9.83
N ALA A 304 -24.84 17.68 9.23
CA ALA A 304 -23.62 18.02 9.97
C ALA A 304 -23.70 19.39 10.66
N SER A 305 -24.40 20.35 10.05
CA SER A 305 -24.61 21.67 10.67
C SER A 305 -25.57 21.56 11.86
N LEU A 306 -26.64 20.76 11.74
CA LEU A 306 -27.56 20.49 12.85
C LEU A 306 -26.85 19.85 14.05
N CYS A 307 -25.93 18.90 13.83
CA CYS A 307 -25.18 18.31 14.93
C CYS A 307 -24.16 19.27 15.56
N LEU A 308 -23.65 20.27 14.82
CA LEU A 308 -22.85 21.33 15.43
C LEU A 308 -23.72 22.24 16.32
N ASP A 309 -24.96 22.52 15.91
CA ASP A 309 -25.92 23.25 16.75
C ASP A 309 -26.33 22.42 17.98
N ALA A 310 -26.43 21.08 17.86
CA ALA A 310 -26.72 20.19 18.98
C ALA A 310 -25.66 20.22 20.10
N MET A 311 -24.40 20.55 19.76
CA MET A 311 -23.33 20.72 20.75
C MET A 311 -23.57 21.91 21.69
N VAL A 312 -24.38 22.89 21.29
CA VAL A 312 -24.71 24.06 22.11
C VAL A 312 -25.84 23.69 23.07
N SER A 313 -25.50 22.91 24.09
CA SER A 313 -26.42 22.37 25.09
C SER A 313 -26.36 23.14 26.42
N ASP A 314 -27.51 23.32 27.07
CA ASP A 314 -27.64 23.90 28.42
C ASP A 314 -27.38 22.86 29.52
N PHE A 315 -26.61 23.27 30.54
CA PHE A 315 -26.36 22.54 31.80
C PHE A 315 -26.07 21.04 31.59
N GLU A 316 -26.71 20.13 32.35
CA GLU A 316 -26.43 18.69 32.33
C GLU A 316 -27.38 17.87 31.43
N ARG A 317 -28.39 18.49 30.83
CA ARG A 317 -29.27 17.89 29.80
C ARG A 317 -29.91 18.97 28.93
N ALA A 318 -29.75 18.84 27.62
CA ALA A 318 -30.15 19.87 26.67
C ALA A 318 -31.68 20.02 26.53
N SER A 319 -32.15 21.27 26.60
CA SER A 319 -33.52 21.70 26.38
C SER A 319 -33.78 22.03 24.91
N GLY A 320 -33.78 21.00 24.05
CA GLY A 320 -34.03 21.15 22.61
C GLY A 320 -32.88 20.67 21.73
N PRO A 321 -31.64 21.17 21.87
CA PRO A 321 -30.51 20.82 21.01
C PRO A 321 -30.27 19.31 20.83
N TRP A 322 -30.48 18.50 21.88
CA TRP A 322 -30.39 17.04 21.80
C TRP A 322 -31.36 16.41 20.78
N HIS A 323 -32.56 16.99 20.58
CA HIS A 323 -33.56 16.49 19.64
C HIS A 323 -33.11 16.65 18.16
N LEU A 324 -32.17 17.57 17.89
CA LEU A 324 -31.63 17.74 16.54
C LEU A 324 -30.91 16.47 16.07
N GLU A 325 -30.27 15.74 16.99
CA GLU A 325 -29.56 14.50 16.69
C GLU A 325 -30.50 13.37 16.28
N TRP A 326 -31.73 13.35 16.82
CA TRP A 326 -32.74 12.34 16.49
C TRP A 326 -33.14 12.41 15.01
N VAL A 327 -33.04 13.59 14.41
CA VAL A 327 -33.26 13.82 12.99
C VAL A 327 -31.94 13.59 12.22
N ALA A 328 -30.89 14.31 12.59
CA ALA A 328 -29.67 14.40 11.80
C ALA A 328 -28.91 13.07 11.70
N VAL A 329 -28.87 12.26 12.77
CA VAL A 329 -28.07 11.02 12.77
C VAL A 329 -28.66 9.97 11.83
N PRO A 330 -29.94 9.56 11.94
CA PRO A 330 -30.54 8.60 10.99
C PRO A 330 -30.47 9.08 9.54
N GLU A 331 -30.84 10.34 9.27
CA GLU A 331 -30.84 10.89 7.92
C GLU A 331 -29.44 10.87 7.30
N ALA A 332 -28.42 11.30 8.05
CA ALA A 332 -27.05 11.32 7.57
C ALA A 332 -26.53 9.92 7.20
N PHE A 333 -26.80 8.90 8.01
CA PHE A 333 -26.40 7.53 7.69
C PHE A 333 -27.09 6.99 6.45
N VAL A 334 -28.40 7.19 6.33
CA VAL A 334 -29.17 6.74 5.16
C VAL A 334 -28.64 7.42 3.89
N LEU A 335 -28.46 8.74 3.92
CA LEU A 335 -27.94 9.53 2.80
C LEU A 335 -26.51 9.16 2.42
N ALA A 336 -25.61 8.99 3.39
CA ALA A 336 -24.22 8.63 3.14
C ALA A 336 -24.10 7.25 2.49
N VAL A 337 -24.81 6.25 3.02
CA VAL A 337 -24.84 4.90 2.45
C VAL A 337 -25.51 4.90 1.07
N GLY A 338 -26.58 5.66 0.87
CA GLY A 338 -27.20 5.83 -0.44
C GLY A 338 -26.24 6.43 -1.47
N ALA A 339 -25.55 7.52 -1.12
CA ALA A 339 -24.57 8.15 -1.98
C ALA A 339 -23.39 7.21 -2.32
N LEU A 340 -22.87 6.48 -1.32
CA LEU A 340 -21.83 5.48 -1.53
C LEU A 340 -22.30 4.35 -2.46
N HIS A 341 -23.50 3.81 -2.22
CA HIS A 341 -24.09 2.76 -3.06
C HIS A 341 -24.25 3.21 -4.51
N GLN A 342 -24.78 4.41 -4.74
CA GLN A 342 -24.90 4.98 -6.10
C GLN A 342 -23.54 5.23 -6.74
N THR A 343 -22.54 5.67 -5.96
CA THR A 343 -21.19 5.90 -6.46
C THR A 343 -20.52 4.59 -6.89
N ASN A 344 -20.63 3.55 -6.07
CA ASN A 344 -20.12 2.22 -6.38
C ASN A 344 -20.77 1.67 -7.64
N PHE A 345 -22.10 1.77 -7.76
CA PHE A 345 -22.83 1.38 -8.97
C PHE A 345 -22.34 2.15 -10.21
N ALA A 346 -22.25 3.48 -10.14
CA ALA A 346 -21.89 4.33 -11.27
C ALA A 346 -20.45 4.09 -11.74
N LEU A 347 -19.50 3.96 -10.80
CA LEU A 347 -18.09 3.77 -11.12
C LEU A 347 -17.75 2.32 -11.50
N ALA A 348 -18.40 1.32 -10.90
CA ALA A 348 -18.14 -0.08 -11.21
C ALA A 348 -18.41 -0.40 -12.69
N GLY A 349 -19.48 0.16 -13.26
CA GLY A 349 -19.85 0.02 -14.66
C GLY A 349 -19.67 1.28 -15.51
N LEU A 350 -18.79 2.20 -15.09
CA LEU A 350 -18.54 3.44 -15.83
C LEU A 350 -18.04 3.13 -17.24
N VAL A 351 -18.69 3.70 -18.26
CA VAL A 351 -18.25 3.57 -19.64
C VAL A 351 -17.30 4.71 -19.96
N VAL A 352 -16.02 4.39 -20.13
CA VAL A 352 -14.96 5.36 -20.46
C VAL A 352 -14.74 5.40 -21.97
N ASN A 353 -14.91 6.58 -22.57
CA ASN A 353 -14.74 6.78 -24.01
C ASN A 353 -13.37 7.39 -24.31
N THR A 354 -12.36 6.52 -24.44
CA THR A 354 -10.98 6.92 -24.74
C THR A 354 -10.86 7.67 -26.07
N GLY A 355 -11.69 7.33 -27.05
CA GLY A 355 -11.75 8.04 -28.32
C GLY A 355 -12.24 9.48 -28.17
N ALA A 356 -13.24 9.73 -27.32
CA ALA A 356 -13.70 11.09 -27.01
C ALA A 356 -12.65 11.88 -26.24
N MET A 357 -12.02 11.27 -25.23
CA MET A 357 -10.92 11.90 -24.49
C MET A 357 -9.78 12.32 -25.42
N ALA A 358 -9.38 11.46 -26.36
CA ALA A 358 -8.38 11.79 -27.37
C ALA A 358 -8.85 12.93 -28.29
N ARG A 359 -10.08 12.90 -28.81
CA ARG A 359 -10.61 13.99 -29.65
C ARG A 359 -10.61 15.33 -28.91
N ASN A 360 -11.05 15.35 -27.65
CA ASN A 360 -11.07 16.56 -26.84
C ASN A 360 -9.65 17.05 -26.55
N LEU A 361 -8.71 16.15 -26.28
CA LEU A 361 -7.30 16.52 -26.10
C LEU A 361 -6.73 17.25 -27.34
N HIS A 362 -7.11 16.83 -28.54
CA HIS A 362 -6.65 17.44 -29.80
C HIS A 362 -7.45 18.67 -30.23
N SER A 363 -8.55 19.03 -29.54
CA SER A 363 -9.46 20.08 -30.01
C SER A 363 -8.82 21.48 -30.05
N THR A 364 -7.77 21.70 -29.25
CA THR A 364 -6.99 22.95 -29.25
C THR A 364 -5.83 22.94 -30.23
N ARG A 365 -5.76 21.96 -31.15
CA ARG A 365 -4.78 21.87 -32.24
C ARG A 365 -3.32 22.06 -31.79
N GLY A 366 -2.97 21.50 -30.63
CA GLY A 366 -1.62 21.54 -30.07
C GLY A 366 -1.34 22.69 -29.10
N LEU A 367 -2.26 23.66 -28.92
CA LEU A 367 -2.05 24.75 -27.96
C LEU A 367 -1.86 24.24 -26.52
N ILE A 368 -2.50 23.12 -26.16
CA ILE A 368 -2.41 22.51 -24.83
C ILE A 368 -0.98 22.05 -24.46
N VAL A 369 -0.09 21.87 -25.45
CA VAL A 369 1.32 21.49 -25.22
C VAL A 369 2.30 22.65 -25.38
N GLY A 370 1.80 23.89 -25.43
CA GLY A 370 2.65 25.08 -25.61
C GLY A 370 3.76 25.20 -24.56
N GLU A 371 3.48 24.88 -23.29
CA GLU A 371 4.50 24.85 -22.24
C GLU A 371 5.62 23.84 -22.54
N ALA A 372 5.26 22.62 -22.94
CA ALA A 372 6.23 21.57 -23.25
C ALA A 372 7.14 21.98 -24.42
N VAL A 373 6.57 22.60 -25.45
CA VAL A 373 7.34 23.13 -26.59
C VAL A 373 8.28 24.26 -26.14
N MET A 374 7.77 25.22 -25.37
CA MET A 374 8.58 26.32 -24.85
C MET A 374 9.76 25.80 -24.02
N MET A 375 9.51 24.85 -23.13
CA MET A 375 10.55 24.24 -22.31
C MET A 375 11.54 23.42 -23.13
N GLY A 376 11.10 22.78 -24.21
CA GLY A 376 11.98 22.09 -25.17
C GLY A 376 12.88 23.04 -25.97
N LEU A 377 12.40 24.25 -26.29
CA LEU A 377 13.19 25.27 -27.00
C LEU A 377 14.10 26.10 -26.07
N ALA A 378 13.75 26.22 -24.79
CA ALA A 378 14.49 27.06 -23.84
C ALA A 378 16.01 26.79 -23.76
N PRO A 379 16.52 25.54 -23.82
CA PRO A 379 17.96 25.26 -23.79
C PRO A 379 18.75 25.82 -24.99
N VAL A 380 18.10 25.96 -26.15
CA VAL A 380 18.78 26.33 -27.42
C VAL A 380 18.62 27.80 -27.80
N MET A 381 17.62 28.50 -27.27
CA MET A 381 17.38 29.93 -27.55
C MET A 381 17.20 30.82 -26.32
N GLY A 382 17.25 30.25 -25.12
CA GLY A 382 16.99 30.95 -23.87
C GLY A 382 15.50 31.02 -23.53
N ARG A 383 15.15 30.88 -22.24
CA ARG A 383 13.77 30.76 -21.76
C ARG A 383 12.86 31.91 -22.18
N GLN A 384 13.31 33.16 -22.03
CA GLN A 384 12.48 34.33 -22.37
C GLN A 384 12.19 34.38 -23.87
N LYS A 385 13.20 34.12 -24.70
CA LYS A 385 13.02 34.09 -26.14
C LYS A 385 12.12 32.94 -26.58
N ALA A 386 12.28 31.75 -26.01
CA ALA A 386 11.41 30.60 -26.27
C ALA A 386 9.95 30.89 -25.89
N HIS A 387 9.73 31.57 -24.77
CA HIS A 387 8.40 32.04 -24.38
C HIS A 387 7.79 32.96 -25.44
N ASP A 388 8.51 34.01 -25.86
CA ASP A 388 7.97 34.99 -26.80
C ASP A 388 7.69 34.38 -28.18
N VAL A 389 8.55 33.45 -28.64
CA VAL A 389 8.37 32.68 -29.88
C VAL A 389 7.13 31.78 -29.82
N VAL A 390 7.00 30.98 -28.75
CA VAL A 390 5.85 30.07 -28.61
C VAL A 390 4.57 30.85 -28.39
N TYR A 391 4.60 31.96 -27.64
CA TYR A 391 3.46 32.85 -27.48
C TYR A 391 3.01 33.43 -28.82
N GLY A 392 3.96 33.92 -29.64
CA GLY A 392 3.69 34.38 -31.00
C GLY A 392 3.06 33.29 -31.87
N ALA A 393 3.62 32.08 -31.85
CA ALA A 393 3.09 30.94 -32.61
C ALA A 393 1.68 30.52 -32.13
N CYS A 394 1.41 30.53 -30.83
CA CYS A 394 0.08 30.29 -30.27
C CYS A 394 -0.93 31.34 -30.77
N LYS A 395 -0.54 32.62 -30.76
CA LYS A 395 -1.38 33.69 -31.30
C LYS A 395 -1.69 33.47 -32.78
N THR A 396 -0.68 33.15 -33.59
CA THR A 396 -0.86 32.85 -35.01
C THR A 396 -1.76 31.64 -35.24
N ALA A 397 -1.57 30.55 -34.49
CA ALA A 397 -2.40 29.36 -34.57
C ALA A 397 -3.88 29.67 -34.31
N ILE A 398 -4.17 30.51 -33.31
CA ILE A 398 -5.54 30.96 -32.98
C ILE A 398 -6.11 31.88 -34.06
N GLU A 399 -5.36 32.91 -34.49
CA GLU A 399 -5.87 33.92 -35.43
C GLU A 399 -6.01 33.40 -36.87
N SER A 400 -5.22 32.39 -37.25
CA SER A 400 -5.14 31.87 -38.63
C SER A 400 -5.75 30.47 -38.80
N ASP A 401 -6.41 29.93 -37.76
CA ASP A 401 -7.00 28.59 -37.72
C ASP A 401 -6.01 27.47 -38.12
N GLN A 402 -4.76 27.56 -37.67
CA GLN A 402 -3.70 26.58 -37.90
C GLN A 402 -3.37 25.82 -36.60
N SER A 403 -2.72 24.68 -36.71
CA SER A 403 -2.14 23.98 -35.55
C SER A 403 -0.91 24.73 -35.02
N LEU A 404 -0.61 24.55 -33.73
CA LEU A 404 0.61 25.10 -33.15
C LEU A 404 1.87 24.58 -33.87
N LEU A 405 1.85 23.32 -34.33
CA LEU A 405 2.94 22.72 -35.08
C LEU A 405 3.19 23.44 -36.43
N GLU A 406 2.13 23.75 -37.17
CA GLU A 406 2.23 24.49 -38.44
C GLU A 406 2.77 25.90 -38.20
N ALA A 407 2.26 26.59 -37.18
CA ALA A 407 2.74 27.93 -36.82
C ALA A 407 4.23 27.93 -36.47
N LEU A 408 4.69 26.95 -35.67
CA LEU A 408 6.10 26.84 -35.26
C LEU A 408 7.04 26.45 -36.40
N THR A 409 6.64 25.49 -37.25
CA THR A 409 7.47 25.03 -38.37
C THR A 409 7.64 26.09 -39.47
N SER A 410 6.75 27.08 -39.51
CA SER A 410 6.89 28.25 -40.38
C SER A 410 7.97 29.25 -39.92
N LEU A 411 8.47 29.13 -38.68
CA LEU A 411 9.47 30.04 -38.10
C LEU A 411 10.90 29.51 -38.35
N PRO A 412 11.73 30.20 -39.14
CA PRO A 412 13.11 29.74 -39.44
C PRO A 412 13.97 29.57 -38.18
N GLU A 413 13.81 30.46 -37.20
CA GLU A 413 14.59 30.42 -35.95
C GLU A 413 14.26 29.20 -35.06
N VAL A 414 13.07 28.60 -35.23
CA VAL A 414 12.69 27.35 -34.55
C VAL A 414 13.27 26.16 -35.30
N MET A 415 13.16 26.13 -36.64
CA MET A 415 13.64 25.03 -37.47
C MET A 415 15.16 24.88 -37.46
N GLU A 416 15.91 25.99 -37.50
CA GLU A 416 17.38 25.98 -37.42
C GLU A 416 17.88 25.38 -36.10
N LYS A 417 17.19 25.66 -35.00
CA LYS A 417 17.56 25.18 -33.66
C LYS A 417 17.08 23.76 -33.36
N LEU A 418 15.96 23.34 -33.93
CA LEU A 418 15.53 21.94 -33.90
C LEU A 418 16.53 21.03 -34.64
N LEU A 419 17.08 21.49 -35.77
CA LEU A 419 18.10 20.75 -36.52
C LEU A 419 19.44 20.65 -35.77
N ASP A 420 19.84 21.68 -35.02
CA ASP A 420 21.01 21.62 -34.14
C ASP A 420 20.79 20.73 -32.91
N ALA A 421 19.56 20.68 -32.36
CA ALA A 421 19.21 19.79 -31.25
C ALA A 421 19.14 18.30 -31.64
N ILE A 422 19.04 17.98 -32.93
CA ILE A 422 19.01 16.61 -33.48
C ILE A 422 20.44 16.05 -33.73
N LYS A 423 21.51 16.83 -33.52
CA LYS A 423 22.90 16.33 -33.58
C LYS A 423 23.26 15.50 -32.34
N ILE A 424 22.63 14.32 -32.21
CA ILE A 424 23.07 13.22 -31.34
C ILE A 424 24.13 12.43 -32.13
N PRO A 425 25.27 12.04 -31.54
CA PRO A 425 26.22 11.15 -32.22
C PRO A 425 25.50 9.86 -32.65
N GLN A 426 25.46 9.59 -33.95
CA GLN A 426 24.84 8.37 -34.51
C GLN A 426 25.71 7.12 -34.33
N THR A 427 26.97 7.27 -33.93
CA THR A 427 27.89 6.15 -33.73
C THR A 427 27.84 5.62 -32.28
N PRO A 428 27.60 4.32 -32.07
CA PRO A 428 27.64 3.71 -30.74
C PRO A 428 29.01 3.88 -30.08
N SER A 429 29.04 4.28 -28.81
CA SER A 429 30.28 4.32 -28.03
C SER A 429 30.87 2.91 -27.88
N ASP A 430 32.20 2.77 -27.91
CA ASP A 430 32.90 1.53 -27.59
C ASP A 430 33.17 1.37 -26.07
N PHE A 431 32.57 2.24 -25.26
CA PHE A 431 32.61 2.20 -23.80
C PHE A 431 31.22 2.38 -23.18
N ALA A 432 31.10 1.98 -21.92
CA ALA A 432 29.87 2.08 -21.12
C ALA A 432 30.21 2.32 -19.64
N PHE A 433 29.19 2.63 -18.84
CA PHE A 433 29.32 2.78 -17.39
C PHE A 433 28.52 1.71 -16.63
N CYS A 434 29.02 1.33 -15.47
CA CYS A 434 28.27 0.55 -14.48
C CYS A 434 28.39 1.28 -13.15
N PHE A 435 27.26 1.60 -12.52
CA PHE A 435 27.24 2.37 -11.28
C PHE A 435 26.79 1.50 -10.13
N ASP A 436 27.50 1.55 -9.00
CA ASP A 436 26.82 1.29 -7.74
C ASP A 436 25.74 2.35 -7.49
N ILE A 437 24.77 2.00 -6.67
CA ILE A 437 23.65 2.87 -6.35
C ILE A 437 23.90 3.53 -5.01
N ASP A 438 24.08 2.73 -3.99
CA ASP A 438 24.29 3.20 -2.62
C ASP A 438 25.72 3.76 -2.52
N GLY A 439 25.88 4.94 -1.95
CA GLY A 439 27.16 5.62 -1.86
C GLY A 439 27.68 6.26 -3.15
N VAL A 440 27.07 6.01 -4.32
CA VAL A 440 27.47 6.64 -5.62
C VAL A 440 26.36 7.51 -6.20
N LEU A 441 25.12 7.01 -6.29
CA LEU A 441 23.96 7.76 -6.77
C LEU A 441 23.07 8.25 -5.63
N LEU A 442 22.93 7.45 -4.57
CA LEU A 442 22.13 7.77 -3.39
C LEU A 442 22.95 7.62 -2.11
N ARG A 443 22.68 8.47 -1.12
CA ARG A 443 23.10 8.28 0.27
C ARG A 443 21.87 8.24 1.17
N SER A 444 21.58 7.09 1.75
CA SER A 444 20.44 6.92 2.67
C SER A 444 19.12 7.48 2.09
N ALA A 445 18.83 7.11 0.84
CA ALA A 445 17.70 7.56 0.02
C ALA A 445 17.77 8.98 -0.59
N THR A 446 18.76 9.80 -0.24
CA THR A 446 18.94 11.15 -0.82
C THR A 446 19.90 11.09 -2.02
N PRO A 447 19.56 11.70 -3.16
CA PRO A 447 20.49 11.83 -4.29
C PRO A 447 21.83 12.46 -3.91
N ILE A 448 22.92 11.86 -4.35
CA ILE A 448 24.26 12.47 -4.25
C ILE A 448 24.33 13.60 -5.28
N PRO A 449 24.87 14.79 -4.92
CA PRO A 449 25.01 15.90 -5.86
C PRO A 449 25.73 15.48 -7.16
N GLY A 450 25.18 15.85 -8.31
CA GLY A 450 25.73 15.49 -9.63
C GLY A 450 25.26 14.13 -10.17
N ALA A 451 24.55 13.30 -9.39
CA ALA A 451 24.07 11.99 -9.85
C ALA A 451 23.01 12.10 -10.96
N THR A 452 22.05 13.02 -10.81
CA THR A 452 21.01 13.29 -11.81
C THR A 452 21.62 13.77 -13.11
N GLU A 453 22.48 14.79 -13.03
CA GLU A 453 23.14 15.40 -14.19
C GLU A 453 24.05 14.40 -14.90
N ALA A 454 24.75 13.54 -14.16
CA ALA A 454 25.59 12.49 -14.72
C ALA A 454 24.77 11.49 -15.56
N LEU A 455 23.67 10.96 -15.03
CA LEU A 455 22.82 10.01 -15.75
C LEU A 455 22.11 10.68 -16.96
N GLN A 456 21.61 11.90 -16.79
CA GLN A 456 21.01 12.66 -17.89
C GLN A 456 22.03 12.92 -19.01
N THR A 457 23.29 13.21 -18.66
CA THR A 457 24.37 13.38 -19.63
C THR A 457 24.60 12.09 -20.43
N LEU A 458 24.63 10.93 -19.77
CA LEU A 458 24.77 9.64 -20.47
C LEU A 458 23.59 9.36 -21.40
N GLN A 459 22.35 9.60 -20.95
CA GLN A 459 21.14 9.43 -21.77
C GLN A 459 21.13 10.37 -22.98
N ALA A 460 21.43 11.66 -22.78
CA ALA A 460 21.48 12.67 -23.84
C ALA A 460 22.51 12.31 -24.93
N ASN A 461 23.61 11.65 -24.56
CA ASN A 461 24.65 11.22 -25.47
C ASN A 461 24.50 9.76 -25.95
N ARG A 462 23.40 9.08 -25.62
CA ARG A 462 23.15 7.64 -25.89
C ARG A 462 24.29 6.72 -25.43
N ILE A 463 24.97 7.06 -24.33
CA ILE A 463 26.05 6.24 -23.76
C ILE A 463 25.42 5.13 -22.91
N PRO A 464 25.68 3.84 -23.21
CA PRO A 464 25.11 2.74 -22.44
C PRO A 464 25.58 2.77 -20.98
N PHE A 465 24.67 2.53 -20.05
CA PHE A 465 25.01 2.32 -18.66
C PHE A 465 24.15 1.26 -17.99
N LEU A 466 24.60 0.78 -16.82
CA LEU A 466 23.89 -0.17 -15.96
C LEU A 466 23.99 0.29 -14.50
N LEU A 467 22.99 -0.04 -13.70
CA LEU A 467 22.96 0.18 -12.25
C LEU A 467 23.06 -1.17 -11.54
N LEU A 468 24.07 -1.34 -10.70
CA LEU A 468 24.45 -2.61 -10.08
C LEU A 468 24.60 -2.47 -8.57
N THR A 469 23.69 -3.08 -7.81
CA THR A 469 23.69 -3.02 -6.33
C THR A 469 23.66 -4.42 -5.70
N ASN A 470 24.25 -4.55 -4.50
CA ASN A 470 24.05 -5.71 -3.64
C ASN A 470 22.75 -5.61 -2.80
N GLY A 471 22.06 -4.47 -2.84
CA GLY A 471 20.72 -4.30 -2.28
C GLY A 471 19.67 -5.11 -3.05
N GLY A 472 18.58 -5.47 -2.37
CA GLY A 472 17.54 -6.33 -2.96
C GLY A 472 16.30 -6.47 -2.08
N GLY A 473 15.54 -7.54 -2.31
CA GLY A 473 14.34 -7.90 -1.54
C GLY A 473 13.01 -7.42 -2.13
N LYS A 474 13.05 -6.79 -3.31
CA LYS A 474 11.89 -6.38 -4.12
C LYS A 474 12.23 -6.52 -5.60
N HIS A 475 11.21 -6.54 -6.46
CA HIS A 475 11.40 -6.67 -7.91
C HIS A 475 12.05 -5.41 -8.52
N GLU A 476 12.82 -5.58 -9.60
CA GLU A 476 13.54 -4.51 -10.30
C GLU A 476 12.61 -3.34 -10.64
N SER A 477 11.37 -3.60 -11.04
CA SER A 477 10.38 -2.58 -11.40
C SER A 477 10.01 -1.65 -10.23
N GLU A 478 9.88 -2.18 -9.01
CA GLU A 478 9.62 -1.37 -7.81
C GLU A 478 10.82 -0.47 -7.53
N ARG A 479 12.03 -1.03 -7.64
CA ARG A 479 13.27 -0.29 -7.37
C ARG A 479 13.55 0.78 -8.42
N VAL A 480 13.28 0.50 -9.68
CA VAL A 480 13.37 1.47 -10.78
C VAL A 480 12.40 2.63 -10.58
N ALA A 481 11.14 2.36 -10.22
CA ALA A 481 10.17 3.42 -9.94
C ALA A 481 10.64 4.35 -8.80
N GLU A 482 11.15 3.77 -7.70
CA GLU A 482 11.73 4.54 -6.60
C GLU A 482 12.92 5.40 -7.02
N LEU A 483 13.85 4.80 -7.76
CA LEU A 483 15.10 5.46 -8.12
C LEU A 483 14.87 6.54 -9.18
N SER A 484 14.02 6.28 -10.18
CA SER A 484 13.61 7.27 -11.18
C SER A 484 12.96 8.49 -10.55
N HIS A 485 12.10 8.27 -9.55
CA HIS A 485 11.48 9.38 -8.82
C HIS A 485 12.53 10.17 -8.01
N LYS A 486 13.42 9.49 -7.29
CA LYS A 486 14.45 10.15 -6.46
C LYS A 486 15.44 10.94 -7.28
N LEU A 487 15.91 10.40 -8.40
CA LEU A 487 16.90 11.03 -9.26
C LEU A 487 16.27 12.00 -10.28
N SER A 488 14.95 11.99 -10.45
CA SER A 488 14.26 12.71 -11.55
C SER A 488 14.82 12.33 -12.93
N VAL A 489 15.11 11.04 -13.13
CA VAL A 489 15.64 10.47 -14.38
C VAL A 489 14.79 9.26 -14.79
N PRO A 490 14.24 9.20 -16.02
CA PRO A 490 13.50 8.03 -16.48
C PRO A 490 14.47 6.84 -16.64
N LEU A 491 14.22 5.74 -15.93
CA LEU A 491 15.05 4.53 -15.97
C LEU A 491 14.17 3.34 -16.35
N ASP A 492 14.75 2.38 -17.06
CA ASP A 492 14.09 1.14 -17.46
C ASP A 492 14.58 -0.04 -16.61
N THR A 493 13.73 -1.05 -16.40
CA THR A 493 14.09 -2.27 -15.65
C THR A 493 15.28 -3.03 -16.22
N SER A 494 15.53 -2.95 -17.53
CA SER A 494 16.70 -3.56 -18.17
C SER A 494 18.03 -2.92 -17.76
N LEU A 495 18.01 -1.73 -17.18
CA LEU A 495 19.20 -1.04 -16.67
C LEU A 495 19.65 -1.54 -15.31
N PHE A 496 18.91 -2.45 -14.69
CA PHE A 496 19.02 -2.70 -13.26
C PHE A 496 19.43 -4.13 -12.93
N VAL A 497 20.44 -4.27 -12.09
CA VAL A 497 20.88 -5.55 -11.51
C VAL A 497 21.01 -5.40 -10.00
N GLN A 498 20.13 -6.09 -9.29
CA GLN A 498 20.16 -6.29 -7.84
C GLN A 498 20.94 -7.55 -7.48
N SER A 499 21.17 -7.75 -6.18
CA SER A 499 21.81 -8.95 -5.63
C SER A 499 21.16 -10.25 -6.10
N HIS A 500 19.82 -10.29 -6.12
CA HIS A 500 19.05 -11.49 -6.44
C HIS A 500 18.68 -11.60 -7.93
N THR A 501 18.89 -10.56 -8.76
CA THR A 501 18.56 -10.59 -10.19
C THR A 501 19.22 -11.75 -10.94
N PRO A 502 20.47 -12.15 -10.67
CA PRO A 502 21.07 -13.35 -11.28
C PRO A 502 20.31 -14.65 -11.01
N PHE A 503 19.46 -14.72 -9.98
CA PHE A 503 18.61 -15.89 -9.73
C PHE A 503 17.55 -16.11 -10.81
N SER A 504 17.25 -15.09 -11.63
CA SER A 504 16.42 -15.24 -12.82
C SER A 504 17.01 -16.24 -13.81
N ASP A 505 18.26 -16.05 -14.24
CA ASP A 505 18.97 -16.97 -15.14
C ASP A 505 19.36 -18.29 -14.43
N LEU A 506 19.71 -18.23 -13.16
CA LEU A 506 20.22 -19.39 -12.43
C LEU A 506 19.20 -20.54 -12.32
N GLY A 507 17.92 -20.20 -12.18
CA GLY A 507 16.86 -21.21 -12.13
C GLY A 507 16.77 -22.05 -13.40
N ASP A 508 17.07 -21.45 -14.55
CA ASP A 508 17.10 -22.15 -15.84
C ASP A 508 18.39 -22.97 -15.99
N GLN A 509 19.53 -22.41 -15.57
CA GLN A 509 20.84 -23.07 -15.66
C GLN A 509 20.92 -24.34 -14.81
N GLU A 510 20.29 -24.32 -13.63
CA GLU A 510 20.29 -25.41 -12.66
C GLU A 510 19.03 -26.29 -12.74
N ASN A 511 18.11 -26.01 -13.66
CA ASN A 511 16.83 -26.71 -13.82
C ASN A 511 15.99 -26.76 -12.53
N LEU A 512 15.87 -25.60 -11.86
CA LEU A 512 15.21 -25.44 -10.55
C LEU A 512 13.83 -24.75 -10.61
N LYS A 513 13.41 -24.22 -11.77
CA LYS A 513 12.15 -23.45 -11.90
C LYS A 513 10.90 -24.21 -11.44
N ASP A 514 10.83 -25.50 -11.77
CA ASP A 514 9.71 -26.38 -11.44
C ASP A 514 9.96 -27.25 -10.18
N LYS A 515 11.09 -27.03 -9.50
CA LYS A 515 11.46 -27.74 -8.28
C LYS A 515 10.94 -27.02 -7.05
N CYS A 516 10.81 -27.75 -5.93
CA CYS A 516 10.36 -27.13 -4.69
C CYS A 516 11.52 -26.35 -4.06
N VAL A 517 11.44 -25.03 -4.09
CA VAL A 517 12.51 -24.15 -3.59
C VAL A 517 12.09 -23.42 -2.32
N LEU A 518 13.00 -23.30 -1.36
CA LEU A 518 12.81 -22.49 -0.17
C LEU A 518 13.37 -21.09 -0.40
N ILE A 519 12.51 -20.08 -0.34
CA ILE A 519 12.89 -18.67 -0.47
C ILE A 519 12.97 -18.04 0.91
N VAL A 520 14.17 -17.55 1.27
CA VAL A 520 14.51 -17.05 2.60
C VAL A 520 14.83 -15.55 2.56
N GLY A 521 14.38 -14.84 3.59
CA GLY A 521 14.62 -13.43 3.81
C GLY A 521 13.70 -12.49 3.03
N GLY A 522 13.91 -11.18 3.28
CA GLY A 522 13.07 -10.12 2.72
C GLY A 522 11.93 -9.70 3.63
N ASP A 523 11.08 -8.81 3.12
CA ASP A 523 9.93 -8.27 3.85
C ASP A 523 8.63 -8.85 3.30
N GLY A 524 7.85 -9.51 4.16
CA GLY A 524 6.57 -10.13 3.80
C GLY A 524 6.73 -11.17 2.69
N ALA A 525 5.78 -11.19 1.75
CA ALA A 525 5.83 -12.05 0.57
C ALA A 525 6.76 -11.53 -0.56
N LYS A 526 7.43 -10.39 -0.42
CA LYS A 526 8.10 -9.74 -1.57
C LYS A 526 9.13 -10.63 -2.26
N CYS A 527 9.95 -11.36 -1.51
CA CYS A 527 10.95 -12.25 -2.14
C CYS A 527 10.31 -13.44 -2.86
N ARG A 528 9.15 -13.93 -2.38
CA ARG A 528 8.35 -14.92 -3.11
C ARG A 528 7.84 -14.33 -4.42
N GLU A 529 7.25 -13.14 -4.39
CA GLU A 529 6.73 -12.46 -5.59
C GLU A 529 7.83 -12.24 -6.64
N VAL A 530 9.05 -11.91 -6.20
CA VAL A 530 10.21 -11.81 -7.10
C VAL A 530 10.55 -13.18 -7.71
N ALA A 531 10.60 -14.25 -6.90
CA ALA A 531 10.84 -15.59 -7.41
C ALA A 531 9.75 -16.03 -8.42
N GLU A 532 8.48 -15.72 -8.16
CA GLU A 532 7.38 -15.95 -9.10
C GLU A 532 7.56 -15.17 -10.40
N ALA A 533 7.94 -13.89 -10.31
CA ALA A 533 8.24 -13.07 -11.49
C ALA A 533 9.43 -13.60 -12.30
N TYR A 534 10.38 -14.27 -11.64
CA TYR A 534 11.48 -14.97 -12.30
C TYR A 534 11.08 -16.34 -12.85
N GLY A 535 9.84 -16.81 -12.64
CA GLY A 535 9.32 -18.05 -13.19
C GLY A 535 9.49 -19.28 -12.30
N TYR A 536 9.83 -19.14 -11.02
CA TYR A 536 9.79 -20.26 -10.08
C TYR A 536 8.32 -20.57 -9.73
N THR A 537 7.91 -21.84 -9.85
CA THR A 537 6.49 -22.23 -9.77
C THR A 537 6.12 -22.91 -8.44
N ASN A 538 7.07 -23.59 -7.79
CA ASN A 538 6.84 -24.29 -6.53
C ASN A 538 7.70 -23.70 -5.39
N ILE A 539 7.16 -22.67 -4.74
CA ILE A 539 7.88 -21.86 -3.75
C ILE A 539 7.32 -22.11 -2.35
N VAL A 540 8.22 -22.41 -1.42
CA VAL A 540 7.96 -22.42 0.03
C VAL A 540 8.74 -21.28 0.68
N THR A 541 8.18 -20.67 1.73
CA THR A 541 8.90 -19.72 2.58
C THR A 541 8.93 -20.20 4.04
N PRO A 542 9.85 -19.67 4.88
CA PRO A 542 9.83 -19.92 6.32
C PRO A 542 8.47 -19.67 6.98
N ALA A 543 7.73 -18.67 6.49
CA ALA A 543 6.38 -18.35 6.95
C ALA A 543 5.38 -19.50 6.75
N ASP A 544 5.43 -20.20 5.61
CA ASP A 544 4.54 -21.32 5.32
C ASP A 544 4.81 -22.48 6.29
N ILE A 545 6.10 -22.77 6.52
CA ILE A 545 6.53 -23.84 7.41
C ILE A 545 6.14 -23.51 8.85
N TYR A 546 6.41 -22.29 9.31
CA TYR A 546 6.04 -21.84 10.65
C TYR A 546 4.51 -21.82 10.85
N ALA A 547 3.74 -21.38 9.87
CA ALA A 547 2.29 -21.34 9.97
C ALA A 547 1.66 -22.73 10.08
N ALA A 548 2.25 -23.73 9.40
CA ALA A 548 1.85 -25.13 9.48
C ALA A 548 2.37 -25.83 10.75
N HIS A 549 3.59 -25.49 11.19
CA HIS A 549 4.28 -26.12 12.32
C HIS A 549 4.96 -25.06 13.22
N PRO A 550 4.19 -24.33 14.05
CA PRO A 550 4.74 -23.28 14.92
C PRO A 550 5.78 -23.81 15.92
N GLU A 551 5.72 -25.10 16.24
CA GLU A 551 6.66 -25.82 17.10
C GLU A 551 8.07 -25.92 16.54
N VAL A 552 8.27 -25.70 15.23
CA VAL A 552 9.61 -25.73 14.60
C VAL A 552 10.53 -24.66 15.20
N TRP A 553 9.96 -23.54 15.63
CA TRP A 553 10.66 -22.49 16.36
C TRP A 553 9.70 -21.71 17.28
N PRO A 554 9.47 -22.18 18.53
CA PRO A 554 8.43 -21.64 19.40
C PRO A 554 8.68 -20.18 19.83
N PHE A 555 9.87 -19.63 19.58
CA PHE A 555 10.25 -18.27 19.92
C PHE A 555 9.73 -17.22 18.92
N SER A 556 9.23 -17.62 17.74
CA SER A 556 8.63 -16.70 16.76
C SER A 556 7.17 -16.33 17.06
N LYS A 557 6.62 -16.65 18.25
CA LYS A 557 5.20 -16.36 18.58
C LYS A 557 4.82 -14.88 18.40
N ASN A 558 5.75 -13.95 18.65
CA ASN A 558 5.51 -12.53 18.44
C ASN A 558 5.48 -12.10 16.96
N PHE A 559 5.88 -12.98 16.05
CA PHE A 559 5.81 -12.82 14.60
C PHE A 559 4.62 -13.60 13.99
N ASP A 560 3.72 -14.19 14.79
CA ASP A 560 2.64 -15.04 14.27
C ASP A 560 1.71 -14.27 13.31
N ASP A 561 1.25 -13.08 13.72
CA ASP A 561 0.44 -12.20 12.86
C ASP A 561 1.19 -11.80 11.58
N TYR A 562 2.50 -11.52 11.70
CA TYR A 562 3.34 -11.19 10.55
C TYR A 562 3.37 -12.34 9.56
N TYR A 563 3.77 -13.54 9.97
CA TYR A 563 3.87 -14.69 9.08
C TYR A 563 2.52 -15.14 8.52
N ARG A 564 1.46 -15.19 9.34
CA ARG A 564 0.13 -15.60 8.88
C ARG A 564 -0.46 -14.66 7.84
N SER A 565 -0.07 -13.39 7.83
CA SER A 565 -0.57 -12.43 6.83
C SER A 565 -0.17 -12.75 5.39
N PHE A 566 0.86 -13.57 5.18
CA PHE A 566 1.37 -13.92 3.84
C PHE A 566 1.78 -15.38 3.63
N ALA A 567 1.65 -16.23 4.66
CA ALA A 567 1.88 -17.66 4.55
C ALA A 567 0.87 -18.33 3.61
N ARG A 568 1.33 -19.33 2.86
CA ARG A 568 0.51 -20.20 2.00
C ARG A 568 0.55 -21.64 2.54
N PRO A 569 -0.47 -22.46 2.24
CA PRO A 569 -0.42 -23.89 2.56
C PRO A 569 0.80 -24.56 1.94
N LEU A 570 1.43 -25.49 2.67
CA LEU A 570 2.56 -26.26 2.15
C LEU A 570 2.11 -27.15 0.98
N PRO A 571 2.94 -27.29 -0.08
CA PRO A 571 2.62 -28.17 -1.22
C PRO A 571 2.60 -29.65 -0.83
N ARG A 572 3.27 -30.01 0.28
CA ARG A 572 3.26 -31.33 0.93
C ARG A 572 3.37 -31.15 2.45
N PRO A 573 2.79 -32.04 3.26
CA PRO A 573 2.93 -31.97 4.71
C PRO A 573 4.37 -32.27 5.16
N ILE A 574 4.73 -31.90 6.39
CA ILE A 574 5.93 -32.43 7.05
C ILE A 574 5.50 -33.68 7.81
N ASN A 575 5.89 -34.85 7.31
CA ASN A 575 5.47 -36.14 7.87
C ASN A 575 6.69 -36.99 8.23
N THR A 576 6.91 -37.18 9.54
CA THR A 576 8.02 -37.99 10.06
C THR A 576 7.80 -39.50 9.89
N ASP A 577 6.55 -39.94 9.79
CA ASP A 577 6.18 -41.36 9.66
C ASP A 577 6.24 -41.85 8.21
N SER A 578 6.05 -40.94 7.24
CA SER A 578 6.23 -41.22 5.80
C SER A 578 7.12 -40.17 5.12
N PRO A 579 8.46 -40.28 5.24
CA PRO A 579 9.39 -39.35 4.60
C PRO A 579 9.24 -39.22 3.08
N ALA A 580 8.74 -40.26 2.39
CA ALA A 580 8.52 -40.23 0.95
C ALA A 580 7.42 -39.23 0.53
N ASP A 581 6.45 -38.99 1.40
CA ASP A 581 5.33 -38.07 1.19
C ASP A 581 5.58 -36.69 1.82
N SER A 582 6.68 -36.55 2.57
CA SER A 582 7.02 -35.32 3.28
C SER A 582 7.53 -34.24 2.32
N LEU A 583 7.51 -32.99 2.81
CA LEU A 583 8.01 -31.82 2.10
C LEU A 583 9.51 -31.96 1.82
N LYS A 584 9.86 -32.00 0.54
CA LYS A 584 11.25 -31.97 0.04
C LYS A 584 11.59 -30.59 -0.50
N ILE A 585 12.73 -30.05 -0.09
CA ILE A 585 13.31 -28.82 -0.63
C ILE A 585 14.52 -29.17 -1.50
N ASP A 586 14.46 -28.80 -2.77
CA ASP A 586 15.50 -29.10 -3.77
C ASP A 586 16.62 -28.04 -3.79
N ALA A 587 16.29 -26.78 -3.47
CA ALA A 587 17.25 -25.68 -3.36
C ALA A 587 16.75 -24.60 -2.39
N VAL A 588 17.68 -23.85 -1.81
CA VAL A 588 17.40 -22.70 -0.95
C VAL A 588 17.96 -21.45 -1.63
N PHE A 589 17.14 -20.40 -1.72
CA PHE A 589 17.59 -19.09 -2.17
C PHE A 589 17.37 -18.06 -1.08
N VAL A 590 18.45 -17.46 -0.60
CA VAL A 590 18.43 -16.35 0.34
C VAL A 590 18.46 -15.06 -0.47
N TYR A 591 17.27 -14.53 -0.77
CA TYR A 591 17.10 -13.37 -1.67
C TYR A 591 17.50 -12.05 -1.00
N ASN A 592 17.33 -11.95 0.31
CA ASN A 592 17.68 -10.77 1.10
C ASN A 592 17.93 -11.16 2.57
N ASP A 593 18.23 -10.20 3.43
CA ASP A 593 18.36 -10.41 4.87
C ASP A 593 17.07 -10.98 5.52
N PRO A 594 17.17 -12.09 6.27
CA PRO A 594 16.15 -12.57 7.20
C PRO A 594 15.68 -11.52 8.21
N ARG A 595 14.39 -11.59 8.57
CA ARG A 595 13.79 -10.77 9.64
C ARG A 595 13.84 -11.47 10.99
N ASP A 596 13.62 -12.78 11.00
CA ASP A 596 13.80 -13.64 12.15
C ASP A 596 14.98 -14.58 11.89
N TRP A 597 16.16 -14.19 12.36
CA TRP A 597 17.37 -15.00 12.20
C TRP A 597 17.26 -16.34 12.94
N GLY A 598 16.41 -16.46 13.95
CA GLY A 598 16.23 -17.68 14.74
C GLY A 598 15.51 -18.74 13.93
N LEU A 599 14.30 -18.43 13.46
CA LEU A 599 13.50 -19.33 12.62
C LEU A 599 14.27 -19.74 11.36
N ASP A 600 14.83 -18.76 10.63
CA ASP A 600 15.50 -19.03 9.37
C ASP A 600 16.77 -19.86 9.59
N CYS A 601 17.56 -19.59 10.64
CA CYS A 601 18.71 -20.44 10.98
C CYS A 601 18.28 -21.88 11.33
N GLN A 602 17.23 -22.04 12.15
CA GLN A 602 16.75 -23.36 12.56
C GLN A 602 16.35 -24.20 11.35
N LEU A 603 15.50 -23.65 10.47
CA LEU A 603 15.05 -24.35 9.26
C LEU A 603 16.21 -24.72 8.32
N LEU A 604 17.18 -23.83 8.14
CA LEU A 604 18.35 -24.11 7.31
C LEU A 604 19.26 -25.19 7.91
N VAL A 605 19.46 -25.17 9.23
CA VAL A 605 20.21 -26.23 9.92
C VAL A 605 19.50 -27.57 9.80
N ASP A 606 18.18 -27.62 10.01
CA ASP A 606 17.39 -28.84 9.88
C ASP A 606 17.45 -29.40 8.45
N LEU A 607 17.33 -28.55 7.43
CA LEU A 607 17.51 -28.95 6.04
C LEU A 607 18.91 -29.48 5.75
N MET A 608 19.95 -28.88 6.34
CA MET A 608 21.33 -29.33 6.18
C MET A 608 21.65 -30.62 6.95
N LEU A 609 20.88 -30.96 7.98
CA LEU A 609 20.95 -32.24 8.68
C LEU A 609 20.05 -33.32 8.05
N SER A 610 19.07 -32.92 7.24
CA SER A 610 18.07 -33.81 6.65
C SER A 610 18.67 -34.84 5.68
N ARG A 611 17.88 -35.88 5.36
CA ARG A 611 18.13 -36.75 4.22
C ARG A 611 17.52 -36.15 2.96
N GLU A 612 18.32 -35.98 1.92
CA GLU A 612 17.89 -35.56 0.57
C GLU A 612 17.08 -34.24 0.52
N GLY A 613 17.20 -33.38 1.54
CA GLY A 613 16.39 -32.16 1.66
C GLY A 613 14.95 -32.37 2.14
N ILE A 614 14.62 -33.55 2.68
CA ILE A 614 13.29 -33.88 3.17
C ILE A 614 13.14 -33.38 4.62
N LEU A 615 12.30 -32.37 4.83
CA LEU A 615 12.11 -31.75 6.13
C LEU A 615 11.46 -32.73 7.12
N GLY A 616 11.90 -32.69 8.38
CA GLY A 616 11.50 -33.65 9.43
C GLY A 616 12.34 -34.93 9.48
N THR A 617 13.36 -35.09 8.62
CA THR A 617 14.28 -36.24 8.65
C THR A 617 15.65 -35.86 9.20
N LEU A 618 16.42 -36.86 9.64
CA LEU A 618 17.85 -36.73 9.96
C LEU A 618 18.63 -37.77 9.15
N SER A 619 19.69 -37.35 8.45
CA SER A 619 20.55 -38.27 7.72
C SER A 619 21.31 -39.19 8.68
N SER A 620 21.28 -40.48 8.40
CA SER A 620 22.06 -41.48 9.12
C SER A 620 23.58 -41.36 8.87
N LYS A 621 24.01 -40.56 7.89
CA LYS A 621 25.42 -40.29 7.62
C LYS A 621 26.00 -39.22 8.54
N ASN A 622 25.17 -38.40 9.17
CA ASN A 622 25.64 -37.32 10.03
C ASN A 622 26.48 -37.88 11.20
N GLY A 623 27.72 -37.41 11.32
CA GLY A 623 28.64 -37.84 12.37
C GLY A 623 29.48 -39.09 12.04
N ASP A 624 29.30 -39.70 10.86
CA ASP A 624 30.14 -40.81 10.41
C ASP A 624 31.54 -40.32 10.02
N ASN A 625 32.49 -40.54 10.91
CA ASN A 625 33.89 -40.14 10.74
C ASN A 625 34.62 -40.88 9.61
N SER A 626 34.03 -41.92 9.02
CA SER A 626 34.59 -42.60 7.83
C SER A 626 34.29 -41.87 6.52
N LEU A 627 33.33 -40.95 6.52
CA LEU A 627 32.89 -40.20 5.34
C LEU A 627 33.48 -38.79 5.30
N PRO A 628 33.61 -38.17 4.11
CA PRO A 628 34.02 -36.76 3.98
C PRO A 628 33.15 -35.84 4.85
N ASN A 629 33.77 -34.82 5.44
CA ASN A 629 33.09 -33.86 6.33
C ASN A 629 32.35 -34.54 7.50
N CYS A 630 32.85 -35.70 7.97
CA CYS A 630 32.25 -36.54 9.01
C CYS A 630 30.80 -36.93 8.67
N GLY A 631 30.57 -37.21 7.37
CA GLY A 631 29.29 -37.64 6.80
C GLY A 631 28.20 -36.57 6.74
N PHE A 632 28.41 -35.39 7.33
CA PHE A 632 27.53 -34.23 7.16
C PHE A 632 27.55 -33.73 5.73
N LEU A 633 26.36 -33.38 5.21
CA LEU A 633 26.15 -32.89 3.83
C LEU A 633 26.48 -33.94 2.74
N GLN A 634 26.56 -35.23 3.10
CA GLN A 634 26.85 -36.34 2.19
C GLN A 634 25.60 -37.15 1.79
N ASP A 635 24.41 -36.58 1.94
CA ASP A 635 23.13 -37.29 1.74
C ASP A 635 22.12 -36.52 0.90
N GLY A 636 22.60 -35.78 -0.11
CA GLY A 636 21.73 -35.11 -1.08
C GLY A 636 21.05 -33.84 -0.57
N GLN A 637 21.58 -33.19 0.48
CA GLN A 637 21.05 -31.93 0.99
C GLN A 637 21.10 -30.81 -0.07
N PRO A 638 20.14 -29.88 -0.07
CA PRO A 638 20.02 -28.85 -1.11
C PRO A 638 21.20 -27.87 -1.13
N MET A 639 21.40 -27.23 -2.28
CA MET A 639 22.30 -26.09 -2.38
C MET A 639 21.63 -24.83 -1.82
N MET A 640 22.41 -23.98 -1.14
CA MET A 640 22.00 -22.66 -0.67
C MET A 640 22.66 -21.57 -1.50
N TYR A 641 21.86 -20.71 -2.10
CA TYR A 641 22.30 -19.57 -2.91
C TYR A 641 22.05 -18.27 -2.13
N PHE A 642 23.12 -17.54 -1.82
CA PHE A 642 23.07 -16.24 -1.15
C PHE A 642 23.24 -15.15 -2.20
N SER A 643 22.33 -14.17 -2.23
CA SER A 643 22.33 -13.09 -3.22
C SER A 643 23.33 -11.99 -2.92
N ASN A 644 23.74 -11.83 -1.65
CA ASN A 644 24.56 -10.72 -1.18
C ASN A 644 25.69 -11.19 -0.23
N PRO A 645 26.97 -10.90 -0.55
CA PRO A 645 28.09 -11.29 0.30
C PRO A 645 28.42 -10.30 1.43
N ASP A 646 27.82 -9.11 1.42
CA ASP A 646 28.22 -8.00 2.29
C ASP A 646 27.93 -8.32 3.76
N SER A 647 28.97 -8.32 4.59
CA SER A 647 28.83 -8.48 6.04
C SER A 647 28.21 -7.23 6.68
N LEU A 648 28.51 -6.06 6.12
CA LEU A 648 28.10 -4.76 6.62
C LEU A 648 27.58 -3.90 5.48
N TRP A 649 26.57 -3.07 5.74
CA TRP A 649 26.07 -2.07 4.81
C TRP A 649 25.79 -0.73 5.51
N ALA A 650 25.78 0.36 4.73
CA ALA A 650 25.61 1.72 5.24
C ALA A 650 24.13 2.11 5.36
N ALA A 651 23.65 2.35 6.58
CA ALA A 651 22.30 2.81 6.88
C ALA A 651 22.28 4.31 7.25
N THR A 652 21.10 4.87 7.55
CA THR A 652 20.96 6.22 8.14
C THR A 652 21.61 6.34 9.52
N TYR A 653 21.84 5.22 10.20
CA TYR A 653 22.52 5.17 11.49
C TYR A 653 24.02 5.48 11.34
N ALA A 654 24.63 6.04 12.40
CA ALA A 654 26.02 6.49 12.36
C ALA A 654 27.06 5.39 12.10
N LEU A 655 26.71 4.13 12.34
CA LEU A 655 27.57 2.96 12.14
C LEU A 655 26.93 1.94 11.18
N PRO A 656 27.72 1.22 10.36
CA PRO A 656 27.22 0.18 9.45
C PRO A 656 26.37 -0.88 10.17
N ARG A 657 25.37 -1.43 9.48
CA ARG A 657 24.48 -2.50 9.99
C ARG A 657 24.91 -3.84 9.39
N LEU A 658 24.58 -4.94 10.08
CA LEU A 658 24.78 -6.29 9.54
C LEU A 658 23.93 -6.45 8.27
N GLY A 659 24.54 -7.01 7.22
CA GLY A 659 23.86 -7.46 6.01
C GLY A 659 23.85 -8.98 5.90
N GLN A 660 23.46 -9.50 4.73
CA GLN A 660 23.26 -10.93 4.53
C GLN A 660 24.52 -11.76 4.77
N GLY A 661 25.71 -11.18 4.54
CA GLY A 661 26.99 -11.80 4.90
C GLY A 661 27.13 -12.04 6.41
N GLY A 662 26.56 -11.16 7.24
CA GLY A 662 26.46 -11.31 8.69
C GLY A 662 25.54 -12.46 9.09
N PHE A 663 24.37 -12.57 8.46
CA PHE A 663 23.46 -13.72 8.65
C PHE A 663 24.15 -15.04 8.26
N ARG A 664 24.81 -15.08 7.11
CA ARG A 664 25.59 -16.26 6.67
C ARG A 664 26.70 -16.61 7.67
N GLY A 665 27.38 -15.61 8.22
CA GLY A 665 28.38 -15.81 9.28
C GLY A 665 27.79 -16.43 10.54
N ALA A 666 26.63 -15.91 10.99
CA ALA A 666 25.89 -16.48 12.12
C ALA A 666 25.45 -17.92 11.86
N LEU A 667 24.87 -18.20 10.68
CA LEU A 667 24.47 -19.55 10.27
C LEU A 667 25.66 -20.53 10.26
N GLN A 668 26.82 -20.12 9.73
CA GLN A 668 28.04 -20.94 9.74
C GLN A 668 28.55 -21.22 11.16
N GLY A 669 28.45 -20.23 12.06
CA GLY A 669 28.80 -20.38 13.47
C GLY A 669 27.86 -21.34 14.20
N THR A 670 26.55 -21.20 13.98
CA THR A 670 25.53 -22.11 14.51
C THR A 670 25.74 -23.53 14.00
N TRP A 671 25.94 -23.70 12.69
CA TRP A 671 26.23 -25.00 12.08
C TRP A 671 27.46 -25.67 12.70
N SER A 672 28.56 -24.93 12.83
CA SER A 672 29.79 -25.45 13.43
C SER A 672 29.58 -25.89 14.87
N SER A 673 28.79 -25.14 15.64
CA SER A 673 28.47 -25.46 17.03
C SER A 673 27.58 -26.70 17.15
N VAL A 674 26.51 -26.77 16.34
CA VAL A 674 25.57 -27.91 16.33
C VAL A 674 26.26 -29.19 15.91
N THR A 675 27.03 -29.16 14.81
CA THR A 675 27.74 -30.35 14.31
C THR A 675 28.83 -30.82 15.27
N HIS A 676 29.49 -29.92 16.00
CA HIS A 676 30.46 -30.28 17.03
C HIS A 676 29.80 -31.03 18.21
N VAL A 677 28.58 -30.65 18.59
CA VAL A 677 27.80 -31.37 19.61
C VAL A 677 27.37 -32.75 19.11
N LEU A 678 26.94 -32.86 17.84
CA LEU A 678 26.50 -34.12 17.24
C LEU A 678 27.65 -35.10 16.97
N SER A 679 28.84 -34.59 16.64
CA SER A 679 30.06 -35.38 16.48
C SER A 679 31.28 -34.56 16.92
N PRO A 680 31.85 -34.82 18.11
CA PRO A 680 33.01 -34.12 18.62
C PRO A 680 34.26 -34.40 17.79
N THR A 681 34.50 -33.58 16.76
CA THR A 681 35.65 -33.68 15.86
C THR A 681 36.72 -32.64 16.20
N ARG A 682 37.99 -32.92 15.88
CA ARG A 682 39.10 -31.94 16.04
C ARG A 682 39.05 -30.79 15.03
N GLN A 683 38.34 -30.96 13.92
CA GLN A 683 38.19 -29.95 12.86
C GLN A 683 36.72 -29.56 12.71
N PRO A 684 36.39 -28.24 12.61
CA PRO A 684 35.02 -27.79 12.39
C PRO A 684 34.42 -28.33 11.09
N VAL A 685 33.17 -28.78 11.13
CA VAL A 685 32.43 -29.24 9.94
C VAL A 685 32.04 -28.02 9.11
N SER A 686 32.44 -28.00 7.85
CA SER A 686 32.22 -26.85 6.96
C SER A 686 30.94 -27.04 6.15
N MET A 687 30.13 -25.99 6.06
CA MET A 687 28.99 -25.91 5.11
C MET A 687 29.34 -25.20 3.79
N LYS A 688 30.60 -24.81 3.58
CA LYS A 688 31.02 -24.04 2.39
C LYS A 688 30.71 -24.75 1.07
N SER A 689 30.76 -26.08 1.03
CA SER A 689 30.45 -26.87 -0.18
C SER A 689 28.98 -26.77 -0.61
N LYS A 690 28.08 -26.31 0.28
CA LYS A 690 26.65 -26.12 0.01
C LYS A 690 26.23 -24.66 -0.08
N CYS A 691 27.14 -23.71 0.17
CA CYS A 691 26.87 -22.28 0.05
C CYS A 691 27.47 -21.73 -1.25
N ASN A 692 26.62 -21.37 -2.22
CA ASN A 692 27.01 -20.54 -3.34
C ASN A 692 26.65 -19.08 -3.04
N VAL A 693 27.57 -18.16 -3.26
CA VAL A 693 27.36 -16.74 -2.96
C VAL A 693 27.54 -15.93 -4.23
N ILE A 694 26.53 -15.14 -4.52
CA ILE A 694 26.42 -14.23 -5.64
C ILE A 694 26.33 -12.81 -5.06
N GLY A 695 26.40 -11.79 -5.91
CA GLY A 695 26.55 -10.38 -5.55
C GLY A 695 27.99 -9.92 -5.73
N LYS A 696 28.21 -8.61 -5.92
CA LYS A 696 29.55 -8.02 -6.01
C LYS A 696 30.38 -8.42 -4.78
N PRO A 697 31.64 -8.90 -4.93
CA PRO A 697 32.49 -8.85 -6.12
C PRO A 697 32.45 -10.12 -7.02
N HIS A 698 31.49 -11.03 -6.85
CA HIS A 698 31.53 -12.37 -7.46
C HIS A 698 31.36 -12.33 -8.98
N LYS A 699 32.08 -13.23 -9.65
CA LYS A 699 32.12 -13.37 -11.12
C LYS A 699 30.73 -13.44 -11.76
N THR A 700 29.84 -14.27 -11.21
CA THR A 700 28.48 -14.48 -11.72
C THR A 700 27.69 -13.19 -11.87
N THR A 701 27.83 -12.26 -10.91
CA THR A 701 27.14 -10.96 -10.94
C THR A 701 27.67 -10.07 -12.06
N TYR A 702 28.99 -10.04 -12.27
CA TYR A 702 29.59 -9.24 -13.34
C TYR A 702 29.33 -9.84 -14.73
N GLU A 703 29.31 -11.17 -14.86
CA GLU A 703 28.91 -11.85 -16.10
C GLU A 703 27.46 -11.53 -16.48
N PHE A 704 26.55 -11.58 -15.50
CA PHE A 704 25.15 -11.21 -15.71
C PHE A 704 25.02 -9.72 -16.07
N SER A 705 25.74 -8.84 -15.36
CA SER A 705 25.73 -7.40 -15.60
C SER A 705 26.25 -7.05 -17.00
N GLU A 706 27.33 -7.67 -17.44
CA GLU A 706 27.88 -7.50 -18.79
C GLU A 706 26.89 -7.96 -19.87
N LYS A 707 26.22 -9.11 -19.66
CA LYS A 707 25.17 -9.62 -20.55
C LYS A 707 24.00 -8.64 -20.66
N GLN A 708 23.51 -8.10 -19.54
CA GLN A 708 22.43 -7.11 -19.55
C GLN A 708 22.85 -5.80 -20.21
N LEU A 709 24.05 -5.31 -19.92
CA LEU A 709 24.58 -4.09 -20.52
C LEU A 709 24.71 -4.23 -22.05
N MET A 710 25.16 -5.39 -22.55
CA MET A 710 25.21 -5.65 -24.00
C MET A 710 23.82 -5.72 -24.63
N LYS A 711 22.84 -6.32 -23.95
CA LYS A 711 21.44 -6.35 -24.40
C LYS A 711 20.86 -4.94 -24.47
N HIS A 712 21.07 -4.14 -23.43
CA HIS A 712 20.64 -2.74 -23.38
C HIS A 712 21.29 -1.91 -24.49
N ARG A 713 22.60 -2.07 -24.71
CA ARG A 713 23.33 -1.43 -25.81
C ARG A 713 22.76 -1.79 -27.17
N THR A 714 22.39 -3.05 -27.39
CA THR A 714 21.79 -3.48 -28.68
C THR A 714 20.44 -2.79 -28.92
N ALA A 715 19.61 -2.70 -27.87
CA ALA A 715 18.31 -2.02 -27.93
C ALA A 715 18.44 -0.50 -28.12
N LEU A 716 19.47 0.12 -27.54
CA LEU A 716 19.76 1.55 -27.68
C LEU A 716 20.05 1.99 -29.11
N PHE A 717 20.48 1.09 -30.01
CA PHE A 717 20.95 1.43 -31.36
C PHE A 717 20.28 0.60 -32.47
N ASP A 718 19.07 0.08 -32.23
CA ASP A 718 18.23 -0.64 -33.20
C ASP A 718 18.94 -1.78 -33.97
N GLY A 719 19.92 -2.43 -33.33
CA GLY A 719 20.68 -3.55 -33.94
C GLY A 719 21.67 -3.15 -35.04
N SER A 720 21.99 -1.86 -35.21
CA SER A 720 23.07 -1.41 -36.10
C SER A 720 24.43 -2.05 -35.72
N GLU A 721 25.29 -2.32 -36.72
CA GLU A 721 26.65 -2.84 -36.51
C GLU A 721 27.43 -1.89 -35.60
N SER A 722 27.44 -2.19 -34.30
CA SER A 722 28.12 -1.40 -33.28
C SER A 722 29.56 -1.90 -33.15
N PRO A 723 30.56 -1.02 -32.94
CA PRO A 723 31.90 -1.47 -32.57
C PRO A 723 31.82 -2.38 -31.32
N PRO A 724 32.72 -3.36 -31.12
CA PRO A 724 32.70 -4.16 -29.91
C PRO A 724 32.87 -3.27 -28.67
N LEU A 725 32.13 -3.56 -27.59
CA LEU A 725 32.31 -2.88 -26.31
C LEU A 725 33.71 -3.21 -25.79
N LYS A 726 34.56 -2.21 -25.59
CA LYS A 726 35.94 -2.39 -25.12
C LYS A 726 36.08 -2.12 -23.63
N THR A 727 35.37 -1.12 -23.11
CA THR A 727 35.59 -0.64 -21.73
C THR A 727 34.28 -0.46 -20.98
N VAL A 728 34.22 -0.94 -19.74
CA VAL A 728 33.16 -0.62 -18.78
C VAL A 728 33.78 0.07 -17.57
N TYR A 729 33.39 1.31 -17.32
CA TYR A 729 33.79 2.05 -16.13
C TYR A 729 32.87 1.67 -14.96
N MET A 730 33.37 0.86 -14.03
CA MET A 730 32.67 0.54 -12.79
C MET A 730 32.91 1.65 -11.77
N VAL A 731 31.88 2.45 -11.52
CA VAL A 731 31.89 3.53 -10.53
C VAL A 731 31.29 3.01 -9.23
N GLY A 732 32.10 2.94 -8.18
CA GLY A 732 31.72 2.36 -6.89
C GLY A 732 32.26 3.16 -5.71
N ASP A 733 31.76 2.87 -4.52
CA ASP A 733 32.18 3.50 -3.25
C ASP A 733 32.85 2.50 -2.29
N ASN A 734 32.74 1.19 -2.56
CA ASN A 734 33.23 0.13 -1.68
C ASN A 734 34.44 -0.63 -2.29
N PRO A 735 35.64 -0.54 -1.67
CA PRO A 735 36.83 -1.24 -2.13
C PRO A 735 36.72 -2.77 -2.17
N GLU A 736 36.00 -3.38 -1.21
CA GLU A 736 35.88 -4.85 -1.11
C GLU A 736 34.84 -5.43 -2.09
N SER A 737 33.90 -4.60 -2.54
CA SER A 737 32.80 -5.00 -3.41
C SER A 737 33.02 -4.50 -4.85
N ASP A 738 32.84 -3.21 -5.12
CA ASP A 738 32.87 -2.65 -6.48
C ASP A 738 34.26 -2.72 -7.12
N ILE A 739 35.28 -2.29 -6.37
CA ILE A 739 36.65 -2.17 -6.87
C ILE A 739 37.28 -3.55 -7.01
N CYS A 740 37.09 -4.40 -6.00
CA CYS A 740 37.50 -5.80 -6.06
C CYS A 740 36.85 -6.53 -7.25
N GLY A 741 35.54 -6.37 -7.43
CA GLY A 741 34.80 -7.01 -8.51
C GLY A 741 35.28 -6.56 -9.88
N ALA A 742 35.37 -5.24 -10.12
CA ALA A 742 35.87 -4.70 -11.38
C ALA A 742 37.31 -5.11 -11.69
N ASN A 743 38.20 -5.12 -10.69
CA ASN A 743 39.60 -5.48 -10.88
C ASN A 743 39.82 -6.99 -11.10
N SER A 744 38.97 -7.84 -10.50
CA SER A 744 39.13 -9.30 -10.56
C SER A 744 38.36 -9.93 -11.72
N TYR A 745 37.27 -9.32 -12.18
CA TYR A 745 36.48 -9.84 -13.29
C TYR A 745 37.30 -9.89 -14.59
N ARG A 746 37.08 -10.96 -15.36
CA ARG A 746 37.68 -11.17 -16.69
C ARG A 746 36.55 -11.50 -17.65
N SER A 747 36.24 -10.54 -18.51
CA SER A 747 35.18 -10.68 -19.50
C SER A 747 35.51 -11.79 -20.51
N LYS A 748 34.51 -12.63 -20.80
CA LYS A 748 34.59 -13.62 -21.89
C LYS A 748 34.58 -12.97 -23.29
N HIS A 749 34.19 -11.70 -23.37
CA HIS A 749 34.11 -10.91 -24.60
C HIS A 749 35.29 -9.95 -24.78
N GLY A 750 36.30 -9.99 -23.90
CA GLY A 750 37.45 -9.10 -23.96
C GLY A 750 37.21 -7.68 -23.46
N VAL A 751 36.07 -7.42 -22.80
CA VAL A 751 35.75 -6.11 -22.21
C VAL A 751 36.62 -5.85 -20.98
N GLN A 752 37.28 -4.70 -20.94
CA GLN A 752 38.04 -4.24 -19.79
C GLN A 752 37.14 -3.51 -18.79
N TRP A 753 37.06 -4.02 -17.57
CA TRP A 753 36.37 -3.35 -16.47
C TRP A 753 37.37 -2.45 -15.71
N VAL A 754 37.11 -1.15 -15.69
CA VAL A 754 37.98 -0.13 -15.09
C VAL A 754 37.31 0.42 -13.83
N SER A 755 37.96 0.24 -12.68
CA SER A 755 37.43 0.68 -11.39
C SER A 755 37.66 2.17 -11.13
N ILE A 756 36.58 2.90 -10.82
CA ILE A 756 36.59 4.29 -10.38
C ILE A 756 35.98 4.34 -8.97
N LEU A 757 36.78 4.68 -7.97
CA LEU A 757 36.34 4.79 -6.58
C LEU A 757 35.91 6.23 -6.27
N THR A 758 34.68 6.41 -5.80
CA THR A 758 34.17 7.71 -5.31
C THR A 758 34.45 7.89 -3.82
N ARG A 759 34.39 9.14 -3.32
CA ARG A 759 34.56 9.48 -1.89
C ARG A 759 33.22 9.68 -1.16
N THR A 760 32.12 9.25 -1.76
CA THR A 760 30.76 9.60 -1.31
C THR A 760 30.10 8.54 -0.42
N GLY A 761 30.71 7.36 -0.25
CA GLY A 761 30.09 6.22 0.42
C GLY A 761 30.97 5.49 1.46
N VAL A 762 31.07 4.16 1.39
CA VAL A 762 31.67 3.27 2.40
C VAL A 762 33.14 3.59 2.67
N TRP A 763 33.89 3.98 1.63
CA TRP A 763 35.29 4.36 1.82
C TRP A 763 35.43 5.73 2.52
N ASP A 764 36.09 5.71 3.67
CA ASP A 764 36.37 6.88 4.52
C ASP A 764 37.41 7.87 3.94
N GLY A 765 37.91 7.59 2.73
CA GLY A 765 38.93 8.40 2.08
C GLY A 765 40.36 8.14 2.56
N SER A 766 40.57 7.19 3.48
CA SER A 766 41.87 6.86 4.06
C SER A 766 42.72 5.99 3.12
N PRO A 767 43.95 6.43 2.78
CA PRO A 767 44.90 5.59 2.03
C PRO A 767 45.33 4.32 2.78
N LEU A 768 45.26 4.32 4.11
CA LEU A 768 45.61 3.17 4.94
C LEU A 768 44.60 2.03 4.76
N THR A 769 43.32 2.34 4.58
CA THR A 769 42.25 1.38 4.35
C THR A 769 42.45 0.62 3.02
N LEU A 770 42.80 1.32 1.94
CA LEU A 770 43.08 0.70 0.63
C LEU A 770 44.31 -0.22 0.67
N LYS A 771 45.36 0.23 1.39
CA LYS A 771 46.60 -0.54 1.56
C LYS A 771 46.39 -1.78 2.43
N ALA A 772 45.57 -1.69 3.48
CA ALA A 772 45.24 -2.82 4.35
C ALA A 772 44.41 -3.89 3.63
N LEU A 773 43.47 -3.46 2.77
CA LEU A 773 42.62 -4.36 2.00
C LEU A 773 43.30 -4.92 0.74
N ASN A 774 44.44 -4.35 0.33
CA ASN A 774 45.12 -4.64 -0.94
C ASN A 774 44.17 -4.48 -2.16
N ARG A 775 43.36 -3.41 -2.15
CA ARG A 775 42.35 -3.09 -3.19
C ARG A 775 42.59 -1.68 -3.75
N GLU A 776 43.56 -1.54 -4.65
CA GLU A 776 43.80 -0.25 -5.32
C GLU A 776 42.86 -0.04 -6.52
N PRO A 777 42.05 1.04 -6.56
CA PRO A 777 41.24 1.39 -7.72
C PRO A 777 42.12 1.95 -8.86
N LYS A 778 41.63 1.90 -10.11
CA LYS A 778 42.34 2.53 -11.23
C LYS A 778 42.29 4.06 -11.15
N HIS A 779 41.16 4.61 -10.69
CA HIS A 779 40.99 6.04 -10.48
C HIS A 779 40.24 6.33 -9.18
N ILE A 780 40.51 7.48 -8.59
CA ILE A 780 39.80 8.01 -7.43
C ILE A 780 39.25 9.38 -7.80
N VAL A 781 37.97 9.60 -7.54
CA VAL A 781 37.27 10.86 -7.81
C VAL A 781 36.44 11.27 -6.59
N ASN A 782 36.02 12.54 -6.53
CA ASN A 782 35.21 12.98 -5.40
C ASN A 782 33.78 12.47 -5.47
N ASP A 783 33.17 12.45 -6.65
CA ASP A 783 31.76 12.14 -6.87
C ASP A 783 31.51 11.49 -8.24
N VAL A 784 30.25 11.11 -8.49
CA VAL A 784 29.81 10.44 -9.73
C VAL A 784 29.90 11.34 -10.95
N ALA A 785 29.73 12.66 -10.82
CA ALA A 785 29.85 13.60 -11.95
C ALA A 785 31.30 13.64 -12.47
N GLN A 786 32.27 13.68 -11.56
CA GLN A 786 33.68 13.57 -11.91
C GLN A 786 34.04 12.21 -12.51
N ALA A 787 33.40 11.12 -12.04
CA ALA A 787 33.59 9.79 -12.61
C ALA A 787 33.16 9.75 -14.09
N VAL A 788 31.99 10.30 -14.42
CA VAL A 788 31.48 10.39 -15.79
C VAL A 788 32.38 11.29 -16.63
N ALA A 789 32.74 12.47 -16.14
CA ALA A 789 33.64 13.38 -16.87
C ALA A 789 35.01 12.74 -17.17
N LEU A 790 35.56 11.96 -16.23
CA LEU A 790 36.81 11.22 -16.43
C LEU A 790 36.68 10.16 -17.52
N GLY A 791 35.63 9.33 -17.47
CA GLY A 791 35.40 8.29 -18.48
C GLY A 791 35.17 8.88 -19.88
N LEU A 792 34.41 9.97 -19.98
CA LEU A 792 34.22 10.70 -21.23
C LEU A 792 35.54 11.25 -21.78
N LYS A 793 36.38 11.84 -20.93
CA LYS A 793 37.69 12.38 -21.32
C LYS A 793 38.68 11.29 -21.78
N GLN A 794 38.69 10.15 -21.10
CA GLN A 794 39.55 9.03 -21.49
C GLN A 794 39.10 8.39 -22.80
N SER A 795 37.79 8.34 -23.05
CA SER A 795 37.25 7.79 -24.30
C SER A 795 37.53 8.67 -25.53
N THR A 796 37.56 10.00 -25.38
CA THR A 796 37.88 10.95 -26.47
C THR A 796 39.35 10.93 -26.87
N LEU A 797 40.25 10.53 -25.96
CA LEU A 797 41.69 10.36 -26.25
C LEU A 797 42.00 9.09 -27.08
N HIS A 798 41.05 8.16 -27.21
CA HIS A 798 41.21 6.92 -27.98
C HIS A 798 40.56 6.94 -29.37
N GLN A 799 39.90 8.03 -29.75
CA GLN A 799 39.31 8.25 -31.08
C GLN A 799 40.16 9.16 -32.00
N GLY A 800 41.41 9.45 -31.60
CA GLY A 800 42.38 10.22 -32.38
C GLY A 800 43.14 9.40 -33.40
#